data_AF-A0A3F3NQQ4-F1
#
_entry.id   AF-A0A3F3NQQ4-F1
#
_cell.length_a   1.000
_cell.length_b   1.000
_cell.length_c   1.000
_cell.angle_alpha   90.00
_cell.angle_beta   90.00
_cell.angle_gamma   90.00
#
_symmetry.space_group_name_H-M   'P 1'
#
loop_
_entity.id
_entity.type
_entity.pdbx_description
1 polymer ?
#
loop_
_entity_poly.entity_id
_entity_poly.type
_entity_poly.pdbx_seq_one_letter_code
_entity_poly.pdbx_strand_id
1 'polypeptide(L)'
;MENFSLTENRTFSRLEKQMIWKKPKSHRTSAEEWRIASEIKGNWQDPEMKISNVLLEGDAGSGKTQLAKALSADLQLPYTKVTCFADMDKSDVFGALLPVVDSNKEQDQELLEAIYQTDTLEAVLTLIQNHYGIDPFSAKEKLAELVQRIEADYPDAIHYSYYPSEIVRAIEKGYLLEIQEPTVIRDASVLVALNSALEPNGMLNLPTGIIRRHPDCVIVITTNRNYQGNRPLNESLRDRMQHAEKMDLPALEVMAERAMAKTMIQKQELLLKMAEIIRLLDETAKANAIKGVAGMRSYFYWANTYKQGQDLLQSIYPKVLYKLSTDSDELAILEQALSDSGLLLELQDILRKEKWGHPQSEHTKGRTISAEEANERNITENAEEILRLDEKKSLSAEEPNEGEEKQEETIEKNEIPPQMQKERSSDIEGKNQKEQQTGDDSQEMSASDMEAHDKEIKKQLNKEARQIMKETIHEKEGLIVHRPAFQGKTPKARELHMQVMPIVESLSRQILELLDNEQTETYQKGKYEGQRFNASKVAYGDLRNFDKKNPPHEQPSLAVAVRIDESGSMIRDDRIEAAKKAAIAIAEFSKKVDIPLLIYGDTADRSSREKTSLFSYKEFEDGFQWLNEKLVTMKPRQNNRDGAALRLAAEKLNRQSATTKLLLNISDGQPKALPDYTGKKAKEDIQSVLKEYERQGILFVSAAIGQDKEEIKSIYGESRFVDITDLNEFPKQMIQLIARYL
;
A
#
# COMPACT_ATOMS: atom_id res chain seq x y z
N MET A 1 -45.60 -1.72 -16.15
CA MET A 1 -44.15 -1.45 -16.32
C MET A 1 -43.96 -1.07 -17.75
N GLU A 2 -43.36 0.10 -18.01
CA GLU A 2 -42.98 0.49 -19.37
C GLU A 2 -41.85 -0.43 -19.84
N ASN A 3 -41.91 -0.86 -21.11
CA ASN A 3 -40.89 -1.70 -21.70
C ASN A 3 -39.73 -0.81 -22.19
N PHE A 4 -38.56 -0.86 -21.54
CA PHE A 4 -37.38 -0.09 -21.94
C PHE A 4 -36.47 -0.83 -22.94
N SER A 5 -36.89 -2.01 -23.43
CA SER A 5 -36.14 -2.81 -24.40
C SER A 5 -35.66 -1.99 -25.60
N LEU A 6 -34.35 -2.06 -25.87
CA LEU A 6 -33.69 -1.37 -26.99
C LEU A 6 -33.51 -2.27 -28.22
N THR A 7 -33.66 -3.58 -28.04
CA THR A 7 -33.17 -4.61 -28.97
C THR A 7 -34.25 -5.60 -29.41
N GLU A 8 -35.49 -5.12 -29.62
CA GLU A 8 -36.64 -5.98 -29.97
C GLU A 8 -36.44 -6.81 -31.25
N ASN A 9 -35.60 -6.34 -32.18
CA ASN A 9 -35.28 -7.02 -33.43
C ASN A 9 -34.03 -7.93 -33.36
N ARG A 10 -33.37 -8.06 -32.19
CA ARG A 10 -32.05 -8.69 -32.08
C ARG A 10 -32.10 -10.12 -31.55
N THR A 11 -31.56 -11.07 -32.31
CA THR A 11 -31.51 -12.48 -31.91
C THR A 11 -30.28 -12.80 -31.05
N PHE A 12 -30.45 -12.84 -29.73
CA PHE A 12 -29.41 -13.30 -28.81
C PHE A 12 -29.30 -14.84 -28.74
N SER A 13 -28.08 -15.34 -28.63
CA SER A 13 -27.76 -16.75 -28.34
C SER A 13 -28.24 -17.20 -26.96
N ARG A 14 -28.20 -18.50 -26.68
CA ARG A 14 -28.63 -19.06 -25.37
C ARG A 14 -27.79 -18.51 -24.21
N LEU A 15 -26.49 -18.30 -24.42
CA LEU A 15 -25.58 -17.74 -23.42
C LEU A 15 -25.84 -16.23 -23.20
N GLU A 16 -25.99 -15.45 -24.27
CA GLU A 16 -26.31 -14.02 -24.18
C GLU A 16 -27.65 -13.78 -23.46
N LYS A 17 -28.67 -14.62 -23.70
CA LYS A 17 -29.95 -14.56 -22.97
C LYS A 17 -29.83 -14.92 -21.48
N GLN A 18 -28.79 -15.63 -21.06
CA GLN A 18 -28.48 -15.88 -19.65
C GLN A 18 -27.69 -14.74 -19.01
N MET A 19 -26.95 -13.96 -19.82
CA MET A 19 -26.23 -12.75 -19.38
C MET A 19 -27.15 -11.53 -19.18
N ILE A 20 -28.36 -11.50 -19.76
CA ILE A 20 -29.37 -10.47 -19.43
C ILE A 20 -29.78 -10.64 -17.97
N TRP A 21 -29.54 -9.61 -17.15
CA TRP A 21 -29.82 -9.69 -15.72
C TRP A 21 -31.32 -9.83 -15.44
N LYS A 22 -31.66 -10.48 -14.32
CA LYS A 22 -33.04 -10.65 -13.87
C LYS A 22 -33.22 -9.97 -12.52
N LYS A 23 -34.10 -8.96 -12.47
CA LYS A 23 -34.45 -8.24 -11.24
C LYS A 23 -34.96 -9.23 -10.17
N PRO A 24 -34.28 -9.35 -9.01
CA PRO A 24 -34.77 -10.20 -7.92
C PRO A 24 -36.05 -9.60 -7.33
N LYS A 25 -36.87 -10.43 -6.66
CA LYS A 25 -38.13 -9.99 -6.02
C LYS A 25 -37.94 -8.87 -4.97
N SER A 26 -36.73 -8.73 -4.43
CA SER A 26 -36.34 -7.70 -3.47
C SER A 26 -35.84 -6.39 -4.12
N HIS A 27 -35.76 -6.32 -5.45
CA HIS A 27 -35.38 -5.11 -6.16
C HIS A 27 -36.50 -4.07 -6.11
N ARG A 28 -36.15 -2.83 -5.78
CA ARG A 28 -37.03 -1.67 -5.86
C ARG A 28 -36.44 -0.69 -6.86
N THR A 29 -37.11 -0.55 -8.00
CA THR A 29 -36.76 0.43 -9.04
C THR A 29 -36.68 1.81 -8.43
N SER A 30 -35.57 2.50 -8.68
CA SER A 30 -35.31 3.83 -8.15
C SER A 30 -35.69 4.92 -9.15
N ALA A 31 -35.76 6.17 -8.68
CA ALA A 31 -36.05 7.31 -9.57
C ALA A 31 -34.92 7.52 -10.59
N GLU A 32 -33.68 7.26 -10.19
CA GLU A 32 -32.48 7.33 -11.03
C GLU A 32 -32.48 6.21 -12.09
N GLU A 33 -32.87 4.98 -11.72
CA GLU A 33 -33.06 3.84 -12.63
C GLU A 33 -34.07 4.16 -13.74
N TRP A 34 -35.24 4.68 -13.37
CA TRP A 34 -36.27 5.06 -14.35
C TRP A 34 -35.83 6.25 -15.22
N ARG A 35 -35.17 7.26 -14.64
CA ARG A 35 -34.63 8.41 -15.37
C ARG A 35 -33.62 7.97 -16.44
N ILE A 36 -32.60 7.21 -16.05
CA ILE A 36 -31.54 6.75 -16.97
C ILE A 36 -32.11 5.85 -18.07
N ALA A 37 -32.98 4.89 -17.72
CA ALA A 37 -33.60 4.02 -18.73
C ALA A 37 -34.49 4.79 -19.72
N SER A 38 -35.23 5.79 -19.22
CA SER A 38 -36.08 6.67 -20.05
C SER A 38 -35.27 7.56 -20.98
N GLU A 39 -34.21 8.19 -20.47
CA GLU A 39 -33.31 9.04 -21.28
C GLU A 39 -32.57 8.23 -22.36
N ILE A 40 -32.02 7.06 -22.01
CA ILE A 40 -31.36 6.17 -22.99
C ILE A 40 -32.35 5.77 -24.09
N LYS A 41 -33.56 5.34 -23.73
CA LYS A 41 -34.57 4.92 -24.71
C LYS A 41 -35.05 6.09 -25.58
N GLY A 42 -35.29 7.26 -24.98
CA GLY A 42 -35.75 8.46 -25.69
C GLY A 42 -34.77 8.92 -26.78
N ASN A 43 -33.47 8.83 -26.51
CA ASN A 43 -32.42 9.24 -27.44
C ASN A 43 -31.83 8.07 -28.26
N TRP A 44 -32.40 6.86 -28.18
CA TRP A 44 -31.75 5.65 -28.74
C TRP A 44 -31.63 5.64 -30.27
N GLN A 45 -32.59 6.27 -30.95
CA GLN A 45 -32.66 6.36 -32.42
C GLN A 45 -32.04 7.65 -32.97
N ASP A 46 -31.66 8.60 -32.12
CA ASP A 46 -30.99 9.83 -32.53
C ASP A 46 -29.50 9.55 -32.78
N PRO A 47 -28.96 9.79 -33.98
CA PRO A 47 -27.56 9.48 -34.28
C PRO A 47 -26.55 10.48 -33.68
N GLU A 48 -26.98 11.69 -33.31
CA GLU A 48 -26.11 12.72 -32.73
C GLU A 48 -26.22 12.77 -31.20
N MET A 49 -27.43 12.62 -30.66
CA MET A 49 -27.72 12.73 -29.22
C MET A 49 -27.74 11.37 -28.48
N LYS A 50 -27.25 10.29 -29.09
CA LYS A 50 -27.32 8.94 -28.52
C LYS A 50 -26.60 8.81 -27.18
N ILE A 51 -27.37 8.58 -26.12
CA ILE A 51 -26.84 8.24 -24.79
C ILE A 51 -26.37 6.78 -24.82
N SER A 52 -25.05 6.58 -24.70
CA SER A 52 -24.41 5.25 -24.76
C SER A 52 -23.33 5.05 -23.71
N ASN A 53 -22.91 6.11 -23.01
CA ASN A 53 -21.98 6.10 -21.89
C ASN A 53 -22.64 6.78 -20.68
N VAL A 54 -22.65 6.10 -19.54
CA VAL A 54 -23.27 6.56 -18.28
C VAL A 54 -22.22 6.54 -17.17
N LEU A 55 -22.06 7.64 -16.44
CA LEU A 55 -21.22 7.73 -15.25
C LEU A 55 -22.06 7.68 -13.97
N LEU A 56 -21.74 6.74 -13.08
CA LEU A 56 -22.33 6.63 -11.75
C LEU A 56 -21.24 6.93 -10.71
N GLU A 57 -21.31 8.12 -10.10
CA GLU A 57 -20.28 8.62 -9.18
C GLU A 57 -20.87 8.82 -7.76
N GLY A 58 -20.39 8.06 -6.78
CA GLY A 58 -20.98 8.06 -5.43
C GLY A 58 -20.26 7.14 -4.47
N ASP A 59 -20.74 6.98 -3.24
CA ASP A 59 -19.96 6.31 -2.20
C ASP A 59 -20.03 4.77 -2.24
N ALA A 60 -19.18 4.13 -1.43
CA ALA A 60 -19.07 2.68 -1.37
C ALA A 60 -20.38 2.04 -0.87
N GLY A 61 -21.05 1.30 -1.76
CA GLY A 61 -22.30 0.61 -1.42
C GLY A 61 -23.58 1.43 -1.59
N SER A 62 -23.55 2.62 -2.21
CA SER A 62 -24.76 3.40 -2.54
C SER A 62 -25.68 2.73 -3.58
N GLY A 63 -25.18 1.76 -4.35
CA GLY A 63 -25.99 0.91 -5.24
C GLY A 63 -25.58 0.91 -6.71
N LYS A 64 -24.54 1.65 -7.10
CA LYS A 64 -24.02 1.79 -8.48
C LYS A 64 -24.10 0.50 -9.34
N THR A 65 -23.50 -0.59 -8.88
CA THR A 65 -23.50 -1.90 -9.57
C THR A 65 -24.88 -2.59 -9.65
N GLN A 66 -25.79 -2.30 -8.71
CA GLN A 66 -27.18 -2.81 -8.80
C GLN A 66 -27.99 -2.01 -9.84
N LEU A 67 -27.72 -0.70 -9.95
CA LEU A 67 -28.29 0.16 -10.98
C LEU A 67 -27.80 -0.25 -12.39
N ALA A 68 -26.50 -0.48 -12.58
CA ALA A 68 -25.95 -0.99 -13.85
C ALA A 68 -26.59 -2.33 -14.28
N LYS A 69 -26.82 -3.23 -13.31
CA LYS A 69 -27.52 -4.50 -13.55
C LYS A 69 -29.01 -4.32 -13.84
N ALA A 70 -29.69 -3.41 -13.15
CA ALA A 70 -31.08 -3.07 -13.41
C ALA A 70 -31.27 -2.56 -14.85
N LEU A 71 -30.37 -1.69 -15.33
CA LEU A 71 -30.34 -1.23 -16.72
C LEU A 71 -30.19 -2.38 -17.73
N SER A 72 -29.38 -3.42 -17.46
CA SER A 72 -29.34 -4.61 -18.32
C SER A 72 -30.71 -5.29 -18.44
N ALA A 73 -31.45 -5.38 -17.33
CA ALA A 73 -32.79 -5.96 -17.31
C ALA A 73 -33.85 -5.05 -17.98
N ASP A 74 -33.72 -3.73 -17.87
CA ASP A 74 -34.67 -2.78 -18.48
C ASP A 74 -34.44 -2.64 -19.99
N LEU A 75 -33.19 -2.49 -20.41
CA LEU A 75 -32.79 -2.28 -21.80
C LEU A 75 -32.73 -3.60 -22.61
N GLN A 76 -32.86 -4.75 -21.94
CA GLN A 76 -32.75 -6.10 -22.50
C GLN A 76 -31.39 -6.40 -23.17
N LEU A 77 -30.31 -5.88 -22.59
CA LEU A 77 -28.93 -6.09 -23.05
C LEU A 77 -28.18 -7.10 -22.17
N PRO A 78 -27.38 -8.02 -22.76
CA PRO A 78 -26.46 -8.87 -22.00
C PRO A 78 -25.52 -8.03 -21.13
N TYR A 79 -25.36 -8.39 -19.85
CA TYR A 79 -24.47 -7.70 -18.92
C TYR A 79 -23.11 -8.41 -18.82
N THR A 80 -22.03 -7.64 -18.95
CA THR A 80 -20.70 -8.04 -18.48
C THR A 80 -20.05 -6.90 -17.69
N LYS A 81 -18.98 -7.21 -16.96
CA LYS A 81 -18.28 -6.24 -16.12
C LYS A 81 -16.78 -6.46 -16.11
N VAL A 82 -16.04 -5.37 -15.92
CA VAL A 82 -14.60 -5.40 -15.61
C VAL A 82 -14.35 -4.58 -14.35
N THR A 83 -13.58 -5.16 -13.43
CA THR A 83 -13.15 -4.49 -12.20
C THR A 83 -11.71 -4.06 -12.38
N CYS A 84 -11.48 -2.76 -12.43
CA CYS A 84 -10.16 -2.18 -12.61
C CYS A 84 -9.33 -2.27 -11.31
N PHE A 85 -8.02 -2.37 -11.45
CA PHE A 85 -7.06 -2.46 -10.36
C PHE A 85 -5.81 -1.63 -10.67
N ALA A 86 -4.95 -1.44 -9.67
CA ALA A 86 -3.90 -0.42 -9.71
C ALA A 86 -2.88 -0.66 -10.84
N ASP A 87 -2.46 -1.90 -10.99
CA ASP A 87 -1.42 -2.31 -11.93
C ASP A 87 -2.01 -2.97 -13.20
N MET A 88 -3.27 -2.63 -13.53
CA MET A 88 -3.96 -3.10 -14.74
C MET A 88 -3.24 -2.59 -16.00
N ASP A 89 -3.08 -3.46 -16.99
CA ASP A 89 -2.31 -3.19 -18.21
C ASP A 89 -3.17 -3.17 -19.50
N LYS A 90 -2.51 -3.03 -20.65
CA LYS A 90 -3.19 -3.04 -21.97
C LYS A 90 -3.73 -4.41 -22.36
N SER A 91 -3.12 -5.51 -21.90
CA SER A 91 -3.60 -6.86 -22.16
C SER A 91 -4.87 -7.17 -21.36
N ASP A 92 -5.05 -6.59 -20.17
CA ASP A 92 -6.32 -6.65 -19.43
C ASP A 92 -7.46 -5.93 -20.18
N VAL A 93 -7.18 -4.79 -20.81
CA VAL A 93 -8.18 -4.00 -21.55
C VAL A 93 -8.47 -4.55 -22.94
N PHE A 94 -7.46 -5.02 -23.68
CA PHE A 94 -7.65 -5.50 -25.05
C PHE A 94 -7.77 -7.02 -25.15
N GLY A 95 -7.01 -7.77 -24.35
CA GLY A 95 -6.79 -9.20 -24.51
C GLY A 95 -5.33 -9.53 -24.77
N ALA A 96 -4.97 -10.79 -24.59
CA ALA A 96 -3.60 -11.28 -24.68
C ALA A 96 -3.44 -12.32 -25.81
N LEU A 97 -2.24 -12.35 -26.41
CA LEU A 97 -1.79 -13.48 -27.22
C LEU A 97 -1.13 -14.49 -26.28
N LEU A 98 -1.83 -15.58 -25.97
CA LEU A 98 -1.34 -16.62 -25.07
C LEU A 98 -0.79 -17.79 -25.88
N PRO A 99 0.37 -18.36 -25.49
CA PRO A 99 0.86 -19.60 -26.07
C PRO A 99 -0.04 -20.75 -25.64
N VAL A 100 -0.65 -21.41 -26.62
CA VAL A 100 -1.37 -22.66 -26.50
C VAL A 100 -0.41 -23.76 -26.95
N VAL A 101 -0.09 -24.68 -26.04
CA VAL A 101 0.45 -25.98 -26.43
C VAL A 101 -0.71 -26.74 -27.07
N ASP A 102 -0.50 -27.36 -28.22
CA ASP A 102 -1.56 -28.04 -29.00
C ASP A 102 -1.94 -29.38 -28.35
N SER A 103 -2.32 -29.35 -27.07
CA SER A 103 -2.87 -30.49 -26.32
C SER A 103 -4.32 -30.71 -26.75
N ASN A 104 -4.47 -31.40 -27.88
CA ASN A 104 -5.71 -31.91 -28.45
C ASN A 104 -6.77 -30.86 -28.83
N LYS A 105 -7.08 -30.80 -30.12
CA LYS A 105 -8.32 -30.17 -30.62
C LYS A 105 -9.51 -30.88 -29.95
N GLU A 106 -10.44 -30.12 -29.37
CA GLU A 106 -11.57 -30.62 -28.56
C GLU A 106 -12.39 -31.75 -29.23
N GLN A 107 -12.37 -31.85 -30.57
CA GLN A 107 -13.05 -32.89 -31.34
C GLN A 107 -12.48 -34.31 -31.17
N ASP A 108 -11.18 -34.46 -30.92
CA ASP A 108 -10.54 -35.78 -30.81
C ASP A 108 -10.40 -36.26 -29.35
N GLN A 109 -10.63 -35.38 -28.36
CA GLN A 109 -10.36 -35.67 -26.95
C GLN A 109 -11.40 -36.64 -26.33
N GLU A 110 -12.70 -36.43 -26.58
CA GLU A 110 -13.75 -37.41 -26.18
C GLU A 110 -13.55 -38.78 -26.86
N LEU A 111 -13.11 -38.77 -28.12
CA LEU A 111 -12.84 -40.00 -28.87
C LEU A 111 -11.64 -40.75 -28.29
N LEU A 112 -10.53 -40.06 -28.00
CA LEU A 112 -9.34 -40.64 -27.39
C LEU A 112 -9.64 -41.21 -26.00
N GLU A 113 -10.36 -40.49 -25.13
CA GLU A 113 -10.76 -41.01 -23.81
C GLU A 113 -11.61 -42.28 -23.93
N ALA A 114 -12.56 -42.32 -24.86
CA ALA A 114 -13.39 -43.50 -25.09
C ALA A 114 -12.62 -44.67 -25.74
N ILE A 115 -11.58 -44.39 -26.55
CA ILE A 115 -10.65 -45.41 -27.06
C ILE A 115 -9.81 -46.01 -25.92
N TYR A 116 -9.25 -45.17 -25.03
CA TYR A 116 -8.49 -45.62 -23.86
C TYR A 116 -9.31 -46.46 -22.87
N GLN A 117 -10.64 -46.33 -22.90
CA GLN A 117 -11.58 -47.12 -22.08
C GLN A 117 -12.00 -48.46 -22.73
N THR A 118 -11.52 -48.79 -23.94
CA THR A 118 -11.90 -50.00 -24.67
C THR A 118 -10.75 -50.97 -24.91
N ASP A 119 -10.82 -52.15 -24.29
CA ASP A 119 -9.74 -53.16 -24.29
C ASP A 119 -9.59 -53.95 -25.61
N THR A 120 -10.40 -53.68 -26.65
CA THR A 120 -10.40 -54.46 -27.90
C THR A 120 -10.52 -53.60 -29.16
N LEU A 121 -9.77 -53.97 -30.20
CA LEU A 121 -9.75 -53.28 -31.49
C LEU A 121 -11.14 -53.24 -32.16
N GLU A 122 -11.95 -54.28 -31.99
CA GLU A 122 -13.31 -54.31 -32.54
C GLU A 122 -14.24 -53.29 -31.85
N ALA A 123 -14.12 -53.10 -30.53
CA ALA A 123 -14.85 -52.07 -29.80
C ALA A 123 -14.41 -50.66 -30.25
N VAL A 124 -13.10 -50.40 -30.37
CA VAL A 124 -12.54 -49.14 -30.89
C VAL A 124 -13.08 -48.81 -32.29
N LEU A 125 -13.08 -49.78 -33.21
CA LEU A 125 -13.60 -49.57 -34.56
C LEU A 125 -15.11 -49.31 -34.57
N THR A 126 -15.87 -49.96 -33.68
CA THR A 126 -17.32 -49.75 -33.54
C THR A 126 -17.62 -48.37 -32.95
N LEU A 127 -16.81 -47.90 -32.00
CA LEU A 127 -16.88 -46.57 -31.43
C LEU A 127 -16.64 -45.48 -32.49
N ILE A 128 -15.60 -45.63 -33.32
CA ILE A 128 -15.26 -44.70 -34.41
C ILE A 128 -16.37 -44.67 -35.48
N GLN A 129 -16.96 -45.82 -35.83
CA GLN A 129 -18.12 -45.91 -36.72
C GLN A 129 -19.32 -45.12 -36.16
N ASN A 130 -19.63 -45.30 -34.88
CA ASN A 130 -20.75 -44.63 -34.21
C ASN A 130 -20.53 -43.11 -34.06
N HIS A 131 -19.32 -42.68 -33.70
CA HIS A 131 -19.00 -41.27 -33.47
C HIS A 131 -19.03 -40.45 -34.77
N TYR A 132 -18.56 -41.03 -35.88
CA TYR A 132 -18.49 -40.33 -37.17
C TYR A 132 -19.59 -40.70 -38.19
N GLY A 133 -20.39 -41.75 -37.93
CA GLY A 133 -21.40 -42.25 -38.87
C GLY A 133 -20.82 -42.91 -40.12
N ILE A 134 -19.67 -43.58 -39.99
CA ILE A 134 -18.83 -44.09 -41.08
C ILE A 134 -18.86 -45.64 -41.16
N ASP A 135 -18.61 -46.22 -42.33
CA ASP A 135 -18.56 -47.67 -42.54
C ASP A 135 -17.32 -48.36 -41.92
N PRO A 136 -17.32 -49.70 -41.74
CA PRO A 136 -16.25 -50.42 -41.05
C PRO A 136 -14.87 -50.43 -41.75
N PHE A 137 -14.81 -50.16 -43.06
CA PHE A 137 -13.56 -50.08 -43.80
C PHE A 137 -12.94 -48.69 -43.64
N SER A 138 -13.74 -47.65 -43.91
CA SER A 138 -13.34 -46.25 -43.72
C SER A 138 -13.01 -45.91 -42.25
N ALA A 139 -13.63 -46.59 -41.28
CA ALA A 139 -13.26 -46.47 -39.86
C ALA A 139 -11.86 -47.02 -39.54
N LYS A 140 -11.39 -48.06 -40.25
CA LYS A 140 -10.02 -48.58 -40.11
C LYS A 140 -9.00 -47.62 -40.73
N GLU A 141 -9.33 -47.05 -41.89
CA GLU A 141 -8.50 -46.06 -42.56
C GLU A 141 -8.33 -44.81 -41.69
N LYS A 142 -9.43 -44.33 -41.08
CA LYS A 142 -9.42 -43.19 -40.16
C LYS A 142 -8.70 -43.46 -38.83
N LEU A 143 -8.77 -44.69 -38.31
CA LEU A 143 -7.96 -45.11 -37.15
C LEU A 143 -6.45 -45.13 -37.51
N ALA A 144 -6.09 -45.63 -38.70
CA ALA A 144 -4.71 -45.62 -39.17
C ALA A 144 -4.17 -44.20 -39.38
N GLU A 145 -5.00 -43.28 -39.91
CA GLU A 145 -4.66 -41.86 -40.04
C GLU A 145 -4.45 -41.20 -38.65
N LEU A 146 -5.29 -41.52 -37.67
CA LEU A 146 -5.18 -41.01 -36.30
C LEU A 146 -3.93 -41.53 -35.59
N VAL A 147 -3.59 -42.82 -35.75
CA VAL A 147 -2.33 -43.39 -35.23
C VAL A 147 -1.11 -42.76 -35.92
N GLN A 148 -1.13 -42.61 -37.25
CA GLN A 148 -0.04 -41.93 -37.97
C GLN A 148 0.12 -40.48 -37.54
N ARG A 149 -0.97 -39.78 -37.20
CA ARG A 149 -0.90 -38.40 -36.71
C ARG A 149 -0.21 -38.32 -35.35
N ILE A 150 -0.57 -39.21 -34.42
CA ILE A 150 0.06 -39.34 -33.10
C ILE A 150 1.55 -39.73 -33.22
N GLU A 151 1.92 -40.58 -34.19
CA GLU A 151 3.32 -40.95 -34.44
C GLU A 151 4.12 -39.88 -35.20
N ALA A 152 3.47 -38.92 -35.87
CA ALA A 152 4.09 -37.90 -36.72
C ALA A 152 4.27 -36.52 -36.06
N ASP A 153 3.77 -36.32 -34.83
CA ASP A 153 3.93 -35.06 -34.11
C ASP A 153 5.40 -34.81 -33.72
N TYR A 154 6.07 -34.02 -34.57
CA TYR A 154 7.34 -33.36 -34.26
C TYR A 154 7.15 -32.38 -33.08
N PRO A 155 8.20 -32.12 -32.28
CA PRO A 155 8.05 -31.39 -31.01
C PRO A 155 7.61 -29.93 -31.16
N ASP A 156 6.57 -29.59 -30.40
CA ASP A 156 6.29 -28.26 -29.80
C ASP A 156 6.40 -27.03 -30.72
N ALA A 157 5.57 -26.98 -31.76
CA ALA A 157 5.20 -25.69 -32.37
C ALA A 157 4.28 -24.91 -31.40
N ILE A 158 4.83 -23.90 -30.70
CA ILE A 158 4.03 -23.04 -29.81
C ILE A 158 3.06 -22.20 -30.65
N HIS A 159 1.77 -22.54 -30.59
CA HIS A 159 0.71 -21.81 -31.29
C HIS A 159 0.18 -20.67 -30.42
N TYR A 160 0.22 -19.43 -30.91
CA TYR A 160 -0.31 -18.27 -30.16
C TYR A 160 -1.78 -18.05 -30.53
N SER A 161 -2.66 -18.11 -29.52
CA SER A 161 -4.09 -17.82 -29.66
C SER A 161 -4.44 -16.48 -29.00
N TYR A 162 -5.34 -15.72 -29.61
CA TYR A 162 -5.77 -14.43 -29.09
C TYR A 162 -7.03 -14.56 -28.22
N TYR A 163 -6.90 -14.20 -26.95
CA TYR A 163 -8.00 -14.20 -26.00
C TYR A 163 -8.47 -12.74 -25.78
N PRO A 164 -9.60 -12.32 -26.39
CA PRO A 164 -10.12 -10.96 -26.23
C PRO A 164 -10.61 -10.74 -24.80
N SER A 165 -10.42 -9.52 -24.29
CA SER A 165 -10.95 -9.11 -22.99
C SER A 165 -12.49 -9.05 -22.98
N GLU A 166 -13.08 -8.98 -21.78
CA GLU A 166 -14.52 -8.69 -21.63
C GLU A 166 -14.90 -7.30 -22.17
N ILE A 167 -13.99 -6.32 -22.17
CA ILE A 167 -14.21 -4.99 -22.76
C ILE A 167 -14.36 -5.13 -24.27
N VAL A 168 -13.43 -5.82 -24.93
CA VAL A 168 -13.47 -6.06 -26.38
C VAL A 168 -14.70 -6.87 -26.77
N ARG A 169 -14.98 -7.96 -26.04
CA ARG A 169 -16.18 -8.80 -26.24
C ARG A 169 -17.47 -7.98 -26.14
N ALA A 170 -17.59 -7.08 -25.16
CA ALA A 170 -18.77 -6.23 -24.99
C ALA A 170 -18.95 -5.19 -26.09
N ILE A 171 -17.84 -4.61 -26.56
CA ILE A 171 -17.81 -3.57 -27.60
C ILE A 171 -18.11 -4.17 -28.98
N GLU A 172 -17.53 -5.32 -29.30
CA GLU A 172 -17.79 -6.07 -30.53
C GLU A 172 -19.25 -6.56 -30.58
N LYS A 173 -19.74 -7.12 -29.47
CA LYS A 173 -21.08 -7.74 -29.40
C LYS A 173 -22.17 -6.81 -28.89
N GLY A 174 -21.94 -5.52 -28.68
CA GLY A 174 -22.98 -4.59 -28.24
C GLY A 174 -23.70 -5.04 -26.98
N TYR A 175 -22.93 -5.28 -25.91
CA TYR A 175 -23.44 -5.61 -24.58
C TYR A 175 -23.56 -4.34 -23.71
N LEU A 176 -24.15 -4.49 -22.53
CA LEU A 176 -23.99 -3.53 -21.44
C LEU A 176 -22.73 -3.88 -20.64
N LEU A 177 -21.71 -3.01 -20.70
CA LEU A 177 -20.42 -3.16 -20.03
C LEU A 177 -20.37 -2.27 -18.78
N GLU A 178 -20.22 -2.87 -17.59
CA GLU A 178 -19.90 -2.10 -16.38
C GLU A 178 -18.37 -2.04 -16.16
N ILE A 179 -17.79 -0.84 -16.20
CA ILE A 179 -16.38 -0.60 -15.85
C ILE A 179 -16.35 -0.09 -14.40
N GLN A 180 -15.73 -0.83 -13.49
CA GLN A 180 -15.71 -0.55 -12.06
C GLN A 180 -14.37 0.01 -11.59
N GLU A 181 -14.40 1.16 -10.92
CA GLU A 181 -13.25 1.85 -10.32
C GLU A 181 -12.07 2.15 -11.30
N PRO A 182 -12.31 2.68 -12.52
CA PRO A 182 -11.21 3.00 -13.45
C PRO A 182 -10.24 4.07 -12.91
N THR A 183 -10.67 4.83 -11.91
CA THR A 183 -9.86 5.79 -11.14
C THR A 183 -8.71 5.16 -10.35
N VAL A 184 -8.74 3.84 -10.12
CA VAL A 184 -7.66 3.08 -9.45
C VAL A 184 -6.46 2.85 -10.39
N ILE A 185 -6.67 2.85 -11.72
CA ILE A 185 -5.65 2.51 -12.71
C ILE A 185 -4.48 3.50 -12.66
N ARG A 186 -3.27 2.97 -12.46
CA ARG A 186 -2.05 3.79 -12.41
C ARG A 186 -1.47 4.12 -13.79
N ASP A 187 -1.62 3.23 -14.77
CA ASP A 187 -1.12 3.45 -16.14
C ASP A 187 -2.06 4.36 -16.94
N ALA A 188 -1.61 5.58 -17.23
CA ALA A 188 -2.32 6.53 -18.08
C ALA A 188 -2.56 6.00 -19.50
N SER A 189 -1.71 5.11 -20.01
CA SER A 189 -1.83 4.52 -21.35
C SER A 189 -3.02 3.56 -21.46
N VAL A 190 -3.46 2.97 -20.35
CA VAL A 190 -4.67 2.15 -20.23
C VAL A 190 -5.93 3.03 -20.19
N LEU A 191 -5.88 4.17 -19.48
CA LEU A 191 -6.97 5.17 -19.52
C LEU A 191 -7.15 5.76 -20.93
N VAL A 192 -6.06 5.99 -21.68
CA VAL A 192 -6.12 6.43 -23.08
C VAL A 192 -6.73 5.35 -23.99
N ALA A 193 -6.45 4.07 -23.74
CA ALA A 193 -7.11 2.98 -24.45
C ALA A 193 -8.63 2.95 -24.20
N LEU A 194 -9.06 3.22 -22.96
CA LEU A 194 -10.49 3.33 -22.62
C LEU A 194 -11.18 4.55 -23.26
N ASN A 195 -10.48 5.66 -23.50
CA ASN A 195 -11.04 6.80 -24.24
C ASN A 195 -11.52 6.38 -25.64
N SER A 196 -10.75 5.55 -26.35
CA SER A 196 -11.11 5.02 -27.68
C SER A 196 -12.30 4.06 -27.65
N ALA A 197 -12.49 3.33 -26.55
CA ALA A 197 -13.68 2.48 -26.34
C ALA A 197 -14.96 3.31 -26.11
N LEU A 198 -14.82 4.46 -25.46
CA LEU A 198 -15.94 5.31 -25.05
C LEU A 198 -16.45 6.23 -26.16
N GLU A 199 -15.70 6.43 -27.25
CA GLU A 199 -16.22 7.20 -28.39
C GLU A 199 -17.42 6.47 -29.04
N PRO A 200 -18.52 7.16 -29.40
CA PRO A 200 -19.71 6.51 -29.97
C PRO A 200 -19.42 5.75 -31.26
N ASN A 201 -18.53 6.28 -32.09
CA ASN A 201 -17.99 5.63 -33.30
C ASN A 201 -16.55 5.11 -33.09
N GLY A 202 -16.21 4.79 -31.83
CA GLY A 202 -14.87 4.38 -31.42
C GLY A 202 -14.38 3.11 -32.12
N MET A 203 -13.07 3.08 -32.36
CA MET A 203 -12.38 1.93 -32.94
C MET A 203 -11.26 1.47 -32.01
N LEU A 204 -11.21 0.18 -31.70
CA LEU A 204 -10.15 -0.44 -30.93
C LEU A 204 -9.16 -1.13 -31.87
N ASN A 205 -7.90 -0.70 -31.79
CA ASN A 205 -6.80 -1.29 -32.53
C ASN A 205 -6.20 -2.44 -31.70
N LEU A 206 -6.48 -3.68 -32.11
CA LEU A 206 -5.98 -4.90 -31.50
C LEU A 206 -4.81 -5.46 -32.32
N PRO A 207 -3.95 -6.32 -31.75
CA PRO A 207 -2.91 -7.04 -32.51
C PRO A 207 -3.49 -7.88 -33.67
N THR A 208 -4.75 -8.31 -33.55
CA THR A 208 -5.48 -9.13 -34.54
C THR A 208 -6.26 -8.32 -35.58
N GLY A 209 -6.41 -7.00 -35.43
CA GLY A 209 -7.18 -6.16 -36.34
C GLY A 209 -7.87 -4.97 -35.65
N ILE A 210 -8.79 -4.33 -36.37
CA ILE A 210 -9.53 -3.16 -35.86
C ILE A 210 -10.97 -3.58 -35.58
N ILE A 211 -11.42 -3.44 -34.33
CA ILE A 211 -12.81 -3.67 -33.94
C ILE A 211 -13.53 -2.33 -33.81
N ARG A 212 -14.70 -2.21 -34.43
CA ARG A 212 -15.59 -1.04 -34.29
C ARG A 212 -16.57 -1.26 -33.16
N ARG A 213 -16.88 -0.21 -32.40
CA ARG A 213 -17.94 -0.24 -31.40
C ARG A 213 -19.29 -0.58 -32.04
N HIS A 214 -19.95 -1.60 -31.52
CA HIS A 214 -21.31 -1.97 -31.92
C HIS A 214 -22.30 -0.86 -31.50
N PRO A 215 -23.26 -0.46 -32.36
CA PRO A 215 -24.16 0.66 -32.06
C PRO A 215 -25.01 0.44 -30.81
N ASP A 216 -25.32 -0.80 -30.46
CA ASP A 216 -26.07 -1.16 -29.25
C ASP A 216 -25.21 -1.26 -27.95
N CYS A 217 -23.91 -0.97 -28.00
CA CYS A 217 -23.05 -1.07 -26.82
C CYS A 217 -23.30 0.09 -25.85
N VAL A 218 -23.75 -0.24 -24.63
CA VAL A 218 -23.94 0.71 -23.52
C VAL A 218 -22.81 0.49 -22.50
N ILE A 219 -22.07 1.55 -22.17
CA ILE A 219 -20.97 1.48 -21.20
C ILE A 219 -21.39 2.25 -19.94
N VAL A 220 -21.30 1.59 -18.79
CA VAL A 220 -21.60 2.18 -17.48
C VAL A 220 -20.32 2.23 -16.65
N ILE A 221 -19.79 3.43 -16.41
CA ILE A 221 -18.65 3.62 -15.51
C ILE A 221 -19.18 3.79 -14.08
N THR A 222 -18.60 3.07 -13.13
CA THR A 222 -18.88 3.21 -11.71
C THR A 222 -17.60 3.58 -10.96
N THR A 223 -17.65 4.61 -10.12
CA THR A 223 -16.47 5.05 -9.33
C THR A 223 -16.87 5.51 -7.93
N ASN A 224 -15.99 5.27 -6.96
CA ASN A 224 -16.06 5.88 -5.63
C ASN A 224 -15.43 7.29 -5.63
N ARG A 225 -15.96 8.18 -4.77
CA ARG A 225 -15.49 9.57 -4.59
C ARG A 225 -14.28 9.66 -3.65
N ASN A 226 -14.38 9.05 -2.47
CA ASN A 226 -13.43 9.22 -1.36
C ASN A 226 -12.63 7.93 -1.03
N TYR A 227 -12.32 7.10 -2.02
CA TYR A 227 -11.63 5.81 -1.79
C TYR A 227 -10.10 5.98 -1.86
N GLN A 228 -9.36 5.32 -0.95
CA GLN A 228 -7.90 5.37 -0.96
C GLN A 228 -7.34 4.81 -2.27
N GLY A 229 -6.40 5.53 -2.89
CA GLY A 229 -5.79 5.15 -4.17
C GLY A 229 -6.58 5.54 -5.42
N ASN A 230 -7.82 6.05 -5.29
CA ASN A 230 -8.54 6.60 -6.44
C ASN A 230 -7.94 7.96 -6.86
N ARG A 231 -7.50 8.06 -8.10
CA ARG A 231 -7.19 9.34 -8.76
C ARG A 231 -8.49 10.04 -9.18
N PRO A 232 -8.51 11.38 -9.33
CA PRO A 232 -9.65 12.06 -9.95
C PRO A 232 -9.89 11.49 -11.36
N LEU A 233 -11.16 11.27 -11.71
CA LEU A 233 -11.53 10.79 -13.05
C LEU A 233 -11.02 11.79 -14.11
N ASN A 234 -10.22 11.29 -15.06
CA ASN A 234 -9.65 12.09 -16.14
C ASN A 234 -10.74 12.91 -16.84
N GLU A 235 -10.50 14.21 -17.03
CA GLU A 235 -11.41 15.13 -17.72
C GLU A 235 -11.83 14.60 -19.10
N SER A 236 -10.89 13.98 -19.83
CA SER A 236 -11.13 13.33 -21.12
C SER A 236 -12.11 12.15 -21.05
N LEU A 237 -12.15 11.41 -19.93
CA LEU A 237 -13.16 10.37 -19.69
C LEU A 237 -14.50 10.98 -19.30
N ARG A 238 -14.48 12.05 -18.49
CA ARG A 238 -15.70 12.73 -18.00
C ARG A 238 -16.47 13.40 -19.15
N ASP A 239 -15.78 14.04 -20.07
CA ASP A 239 -16.36 14.70 -21.26
C ASP A 239 -17.03 13.72 -22.24
N ARG A 240 -16.59 12.44 -22.26
CA ARG A 240 -17.19 11.38 -23.08
C ARG A 240 -18.47 10.77 -22.48
N MET A 241 -18.94 11.22 -21.31
CA MET A 241 -20.15 10.70 -20.66
C MET A 241 -21.37 11.51 -21.10
N GLN A 242 -22.35 10.90 -21.78
CA GLN A 242 -23.58 11.63 -22.15
C GLN A 242 -24.56 11.78 -20.97
N HIS A 243 -24.45 10.93 -19.95
CA HIS A 243 -25.24 11.03 -18.72
C HIS A 243 -24.34 10.79 -17.50
N ALA A 244 -24.51 11.56 -16.43
CA ALA A 244 -23.78 11.40 -15.18
C ALA A 244 -24.70 11.61 -13.95
N GLU A 245 -24.78 10.62 -13.07
CA GLU A 245 -25.65 10.63 -11.88
C GLU A 245 -24.83 10.53 -10.58
N LYS A 246 -25.21 11.34 -9.58
CA LYS A 246 -24.63 11.29 -8.22
C LYS A 246 -25.36 10.25 -7.38
N MET A 247 -24.65 9.21 -6.96
CA MET A 247 -25.22 8.08 -6.23
C MET A 247 -24.92 8.16 -4.72
N ASP A 248 -25.70 8.95 -4.00
CA ASP A 248 -25.64 9.07 -2.53
C ASP A 248 -26.50 8.00 -1.82
N LEU A 249 -26.60 8.06 -0.49
CA LEU A 249 -27.61 7.31 0.27
C LEU A 249 -29.03 7.81 -0.07
N PRO A 250 -30.01 6.92 -0.31
CA PRO A 250 -31.39 7.32 -0.59
C PRO A 250 -32.09 7.80 0.69
N ALA A 251 -33.28 8.41 0.54
CA ALA A 251 -34.10 8.83 1.68
C ALA A 251 -34.39 7.68 2.67
N LEU A 252 -34.52 7.99 3.96
CA LEU A 252 -34.68 7.02 5.06
C LEU A 252 -35.81 6.01 4.82
N GLU A 253 -36.94 6.45 4.29
CA GLU A 253 -38.08 5.61 3.92
C GLU A 253 -37.70 4.56 2.86
N VAL A 254 -36.95 4.97 1.84
CA VAL A 254 -36.44 4.09 0.76
C VAL A 254 -35.35 3.16 1.29
N MET A 255 -34.53 3.60 2.26
CA MET A 255 -33.59 2.72 2.97
C MET A 255 -34.37 1.59 3.67
N ALA A 256 -35.34 1.96 4.51
CA ALA A 256 -36.17 1.02 5.26
C ALA A 256 -36.96 0.08 4.34
N GLU A 257 -37.58 0.57 3.28
CA GLU A 257 -38.32 -0.26 2.32
C GLU A 257 -37.40 -1.29 1.62
N ARG A 258 -36.21 -0.87 1.20
CA ARG A 258 -35.19 -1.78 0.63
C ARG A 258 -34.70 -2.80 1.65
N ALA A 259 -34.59 -2.43 2.94
CA ALA A 259 -34.25 -3.37 4.00
C ALA A 259 -35.37 -4.38 4.27
N MET A 260 -36.63 -3.93 4.34
CA MET A 260 -37.81 -4.80 4.47
C MET A 260 -37.84 -5.84 3.34
N ALA A 261 -37.68 -5.39 2.08
CA ALA A 261 -37.69 -6.26 0.91
C ALA A 261 -36.55 -7.28 0.88
N LYS A 262 -35.41 -6.98 1.50
CA LYS A 262 -34.18 -7.81 1.46
C LYS A 262 -34.00 -8.71 2.68
N THR A 263 -34.35 -8.24 3.87
CA THR A 263 -34.26 -8.99 5.13
C THR A 263 -35.53 -9.78 5.45
N MET A 264 -36.68 -9.35 4.89
CA MET A 264 -38.04 -9.80 5.23
C MET A 264 -38.52 -9.37 6.63
N ILE A 265 -37.87 -8.39 7.25
CA ILE A 265 -38.30 -7.79 8.52
C ILE A 265 -39.47 -6.83 8.23
N GLN A 266 -40.61 -7.03 8.89
CA GLN A 266 -41.83 -6.22 8.71
C GLN A 266 -41.93 -5.00 9.66
N LYS A 267 -40.83 -4.66 10.34
CA LYS A 267 -40.78 -3.67 11.42
C LYS A 267 -40.19 -2.36 10.92
N GLN A 268 -41.07 -1.53 10.32
CA GLN A 268 -40.67 -0.29 9.66
C GLN A 268 -40.07 0.74 10.63
N GLU A 269 -40.65 0.92 11.82
CA GLU A 269 -40.14 1.86 12.85
C GLU A 269 -38.70 1.53 13.27
N LEU A 270 -38.41 0.25 13.56
CA LEU A 270 -37.08 -0.25 13.86
C LEU A 270 -36.10 0.02 12.71
N LEU A 271 -36.50 -0.31 11.48
CA LEU A 271 -35.65 -0.15 10.30
C LEU A 271 -35.39 1.32 9.93
N LEU A 272 -36.34 2.22 10.17
CA LEU A 272 -36.17 3.67 10.02
C LEU A 272 -35.14 4.19 11.03
N LYS A 273 -35.24 3.82 12.31
CA LYS A 273 -34.27 4.23 13.34
C LYS A 273 -32.86 3.70 13.07
N MET A 274 -32.75 2.46 12.59
CA MET A 274 -31.47 1.93 12.10
C MET A 274 -30.94 2.69 10.86
N ALA A 275 -31.81 3.22 9.99
CA ALA A 275 -31.39 4.04 8.86
C ALA A 275 -30.94 5.45 9.29
N GLU A 276 -31.60 6.06 10.28
CA GLU A 276 -31.21 7.33 10.89
C GLU A 276 -29.80 7.24 11.49
N ILE A 277 -29.52 6.18 12.26
CA ILE A 277 -28.19 5.91 12.84
C ILE A 277 -27.11 5.76 11.75
N ILE A 278 -27.41 5.05 10.66
CA ILE A 278 -26.48 4.90 9.53
C ILE A 278 -26.21 6.24 8.84
N ARG A 279 -27.25 7.07 8.63
CA ARG A 279 -27.08 8.39 8.02
C ARG A 279 -26.26 9.32 8.91
N LEU A 280 -26.53 9.35 10.22
CA LEU A 280 -25.73 10.11 11.18
C LEU A 280 -24.26 9.71 11.12
N LEU A 281 -23.95 8.41 11.13
CA LEU A 281 -22.57 7.92 11.01
C LEU A 281 -21.89 8.31 9.69
N ASP A 282 -22.63 8.31 8.58
CA ASP A 282 -22.10 8.75 7.27
C ASP A 282 -21.81 10.27 7.25
N GLU A 283 -22.72 11.07 7.81
CA GLU A 283 -22.58 12.53 7.94
C GLU A 283 -21.42 12.90 8.89
N THR A 284 -21.31 12.23 10.04
CA THR A 284 -20.20 12.41 11.00
C THR A 284 -18.86 11.99 10.40
N ALA A 285 -18.81 10.87 9.66
CA ALA A 285 -17.58 10.44 8.99
C ALA A 285 -17.11 11.49 7.96
N LYS A 286 -18.04 11.98 7.13
CA LYS A 286 -17.76 13.03 6.14
C LYS A 286 -17.32 14.36 6.77
N ALA A 287 -17.95 14.76 7.87
CA ALA A 287 -17.61 16.00 8.58
C ALA A 287 -16.20 15.98 9.20
N ASN A 288 -15.75 14.82 9.67
CA ASN A 288 -14.45 14.64 10.32
C ASN A 288 -13.36 14.10 9.37
N ALA A 289 -13.61 14.06 8.05
CA ALA A 289 -12.72 13.51 7.02
C ALA A 289 -12.30 12.04 7.22
N ILE A 290 -13.09 11.27 7.99
CA ILE A 290 -12.93 9.81 8.16
C ILE A 290 -13.13 9.15 6.80
N LYS A 291 -12.21 8.26 6.42
CA LYS A 291 -12.13 7.70 5.05
C LYS A 291 -13.18 6.60 4.78
N GLY A 292 -13.74 5.98 5.80
CA GLY A 292 -14.80 4.98 5.66
C GLY A 292 -16.20 5.57 5.46
N VAL A 293 -17.13 4.74 5.00
CA VAL A 293 -18.48 5.16 4.58
C VAL A 293 -19.53 4.23 5.21
N ALA A 294 -20.60 4.79 5.76
CA ALA A 294 -21.73 4.02 6.29
C ALA A 294 -22.76 3.71 5.18
N GLY A 295 -22.35 2.93 4.19
CA GLY A 295 -23.19 2.60 3.03
C GLY A 295 -24.37 1.65 3.32
N MET A 296 -25.35 1.60 2.41
CA MET A 296 -26.50 0.66 2.44
C MET A 296 -26.10 -0.81 2.66
N ARG A 297 -24.89 -1.20 2.24
CA ARG A 297 -24.36 -2.55 2.48
C ARG A 297 -24.21 -2.84 3.98
N SER A 298 -23.62 -1.93 4.75
CA SER A 298 -23.43 -2.08 6.20
C SER A 298 -24.78 -2.08 6.92
N TYR A 299 -25.69 -1.18 6.53
CA TYR A 299 -27.08 -1.16 6.99
C TYR A 299 -27.80 -2.50 6.77
N PHE A 300 -27.74 -3.10 5.58
CA PHE A 300 -28.38 -4.40 5.33
C PHE A 300 -27.80 -5.53 6.20
N TYR A 301 -26.48 -5.55 6.43
CA TYR A 301 -25.86 -6.57 7.28
C TYR A 301 -26.22 -6.39 8.75
N TRP A 302 -26.33 -5.15 9.24
CA TRP A 302 -26.77 -4.85 10.59
C TRP A 302 -28.27 -5.12 10.79
N ALA A 303 -29.14 -4.71 9.85
CA ALA A 303 -30.56 -5.09 9.86
C ALA A 303 -30.75 -6.62 9.85
N ASN A 304 -29.86 -7.38 9.20
CA ASN A 304 -29.94 -8.84 9.21
C ASN A 304 -29.50 -9.50 10.54
N THR A 305 -28.75 -8.82 11.43
CA THR A 305 -28.40 -9.42 12.75
C THR A 305 -29.63 -9.52 13.66
N TYR A 306 -30.59 -8.59 13.53
CA TYR A 306 -31.90 -8.67 14.18
C TYR A 306 -32.64 -9.98 13.82
N LYS A 307 -32.67 -10.35 12.53
CA LYS A 307 -33.26 -11.61 12.05
C LYS A 307 -32.55 -12.85 12.62
N GLN A 308 -31.27 -12.73 12.97
CA GLN A 308 -30.46 -13.79 13.57
C GLN A 308 -30.60 -13.84 15.10
N GLY A 309 -31.42 -12.98 15.72
CA GLY A 309 -31.59 -12.93 17.18
C GLY A 309 -30.38 -12.37 17.94
N GLN A 310 -29.46 -11.70 17.25
CA GLN A 310 -28.30 -11.04 17.87
C GLN A 310 -28.70 -9.67 18.42
N ASP A 311 -27.96 -9.18 19.42
CA ASP A 311 -28.15 -7.82 19.92
C ASP A 311 -27.74 -6.78 18.88
N LEU A 312 -28.63 -5.84 18.57
CA LEU A 312 -28.36 -4.74 17.65
C LEU A 312 -27.33 -3.76 18.22
N LEU A 313 -27.33 -3.55 19.54
CA LEU A 313 -26.43 -2.59 20.20
C LEU A 313 -24.99 -3.10 20.22
N GLN A 314 -24.78 -4.40 20.44
CA GLN A 314 -23.44 -5.00 20.31
C GLN A 314 -23.02 -5.19 18.85
N SER A 315 -23.95 -5.54 17.95
CA SER A 315 -23.58 -5.83 16.55
C SER A 315 -23.32 -4.59 15.69
N ILE A 316 -23.68 -3.37 16.12
CA ILE A 316 -23.34 -2.14 15.39
C ILE A 316 -21.82 -1.98 15.24
N TYR A 317 -21.03 -2.33 16.26
CA TYR A 317 -19.58 -2.18 16.26
C TYR A 317 -18.90 -3.00 15.15
N PRO A 318 -19.00 -4.35 15.10
CA PRO A 318 -18.36 -5.15 14.05
C PRO A 318 -19.07 -5.10 12.68
N LYS A 319 -20.33 -4.63 12.59
CA LYS A 319 -21.05 -4.56 11.30
C LYS A 319 -20.95 -3.19 10.63
N VAL A 320 -20.79 -2.12 11.41
CA VAL A 320 -20.75 -0.72 10.96
C VAL A 320 -19.45 -0.04 11.42
N LEU A 321 -19.28 0.28 12.70
CA LEU A 321 -18.20 1.18 13.19
C LEU A 321 -16.80 0.72 12.78
N TYR A 322 -16.44 -0.54 13.06
CA TYR A 322 -15.13 -1.11 12.72
C TYR A 322 -14.87 -1.27 11.21
N LYS A 323 -15.85 -0.93 10.36
CA LYS A 323 -15.69 -0.82 8.90
C LYS A 323 -15.62 0.62 8.40
N LEU A 324 -15.97 1.60 9.25
CA LEU A 324 -15.73 3.01 8.97
C LEU A 324 -14.27 3.33 9.30
N SER A 325 -13.78 2.91 10.47
CA SER A 325 -12.38 3.04 10.84
C SER A 325 -11.89 1.92 11.75
N THR A 326 -10.58 1.77 11.81
CA THR A 326 -9.84 0.96 12.78
C THR A 326 -9.01 1.84 13.74
N ASP A 327 -9.00 3.16 13.55
CA ASP A 327 -8.32 4.13 14.41
C ASP A 327 -9.16 4.36 15.68
N SER A 328 -8.52 4.33 16.85
CA SER A 328 -9.18 4.57 18.13
C SER A 328 -9.78 5.97 18.23
N ASP A 329 -9.13 6.97 17.65
CA ASP A 329 -9.53 8.36 17.78
C ASP A 329 -10.72 8.67 16.86
N GLU A 330 -10.69 8.16 15.63
CA GLU A 330 -11.83 8.24 14.70
C GLU A 330 -13.05 7.46 15.23
N LEU A 331 -12.84 6.29 15.85
CA LEU A 331 -13.92 5.52 16.49
C LEU A 331 -14.52 6.25 17.69
N ALA A 332 -13.70 6.88 18.54
CA ALA A 332 -14.19 7.66 19.67
C ALA A 332 -15.08 8.83 19.23
N ILE A 333 -14.74 9.51 18.14
CA ILE A 333 -15.58 10.58 17.55
C ILE A 333 -16.94 10.03 17.08
N LEU A 334 -16.96 8.87 16.43
CA LEU A 334 -18.20 8.22 15.97
C LEU A 334 -19.07 7.74 17.15
N GLU A 335 -18.47 7.18 18.20
CA GLU A 335 -19.16 6.75 19.41
C GLU A 335 -19.72 7.94 20.20
N GLN A 336 -18.96 9.05 20.30
CA GLN A 336 -19.43 10.29 20.92
C GLN A 336 -20.64 10.86 20.15
N ALA A 337 -20.57 10.95 18.81
CA ALA A 337 -21.69 11.43 17.99
C ALA A 337 -22.95 10.55 18.15
N LEU A 338 -22.79 9.22 18.27
CA LEU A 338 -23.91 8.32 18.58
C LEU A 338 -24.50 8.58 19.96
N SER A 339 -23.66 8.78 20.99
CA SER A 339 -24.08 9.11 22.35
C SER A 339 -24.84 10.43 22.41
N ASP A 340 -24.27 11.50 21.84
CA ASP A 340 -24.83 12.85 21.83
C ASP A 340 -26.17 12.93 21.08
N SER A 341 -26.37 12.06 20.09
CA SER A 341 -27.64 11.99 19.33
C SER A 341 -28.81 11.34 20.09
N GLY A 342 -28.54 10.55 21.14
CA GLY A 342 -29.55 9.76 21.82
C GLY A 342 -30.19 8.61 21.03
N LEU A 343 -29.88 8.44 19.73
CA LEU A 343 -30.55 7.46 18.85
C LEU A 343 -30.38 6.00 19.30
N LEU A 344 -29.28 5.67 19.99
CA LEU A 344 -29.08 4.34 20.58
C LEU A 344 -30.06 4.05 21.74
N LEU A 345 -30.44 5.08 22.51
CA LEU A 345 -31.44 4.96 23.58
C LEU A 345 -32.84 4.77 22.98
N GLU A 346 -33.18 5.53 21.94
CA GLU A 346 -34.45 5.34 21.22
C GLU A 346 -34.56 3.94 20.59
N LEU A 347 -33.47 3.44 20.00
CA LEU A 347 -33.40 2.07 19.47
C LEU A 347 -33.56 1.04 20.59
N GLN A 348 -32.94 1.26 21.76
CA GLN A 348 -33.10 0.40 22.93
C GLN A 348 -34.54 0.39 23.45
N ASP A 349 -35.21 1.55 23.47
CA ASP A 349 -36.60 1.66 23.92
C ASP A 349 -37.58 0.98 22.94
N ILE A 350 -37.34 1.05 21.63
CA ILE A 350 -38.10 0.26 20.64
C ILE A 350 -37.91 -1.23 20.92
N LEU A 351 -36.67 -1.71 21.09
CA LEU A 351 -36.37 -3.11 21.41
C LEU A 351 -36.97 -3.56 22.75
N ARG A 352 -37.06 -2.67 23.76
CA ARG A 352 -37.74 -2.94 25.04
C ARG A 352 -39.25 -3.04 24.88
N LYS A 353 -39.89 -2.09 24.18
CA LYS A 353 -41.33 -2.13 23.85
C LYS A 353 -41.70 -3.42 23.12
N GLU A 354 -40.82 -3.91 22.25
CA GLU A 354 -41.04 -5.19 21.55
C GLU A 354 -40.89 -6.43 22.44
N LYS A 355 -39.97 -6.43 23.41
CA LYS A 355 -39.75 -7.58 24.31
C LYS A 355 -40.74 -7.66 25.47
N TRP A 356 -41.20 -6.52 26.00
CA TRP A 356 -42.04 -6.45 27.21
C TRP A 356 -43.42 -5.79 27.00
N GLY A 357 -43.72 -5.25 25.82
CA GLY A 357 -44.99 -4.57 25.55
C GLY A 357 -45.06 -3.16 26.14
N HIS A 358 -46.25 -2.54 26.10
CA HIS A 358 -46.51 -1.31 26.85
C HIS A 358 -46.50 -1.60 28.36
N PRO A 359 -45.83 -0.79 29.19
CA PRO A 359 -45.84 -1.00 30.64
C PRO A 359 -47.26 -0.79 31.19
N GLN A 360 -47.92 -1.89 31.59
CA GLN A 360 -49.05 -1.82 32.50
C GLN A 360 -48.51 -1.46 33.90
N SER A 361 -48.93 -0.30 34.41
CA SER A 361 -48.51 0.22 35.70
C SER A 361 -49.22 -0.48 36.86
N GLU A 362 -48.76 -1.67 37.25
CA GLU A 362 -49.08 -2.25 38.56
C GLU A 362 -47.91 -2.04 39.53
N HIS A 363 -47.99 -0.99 40.34
CA HIS A 363 -47.09 -0.78 41.48
C HIS A 363 -47.41 -1.80 42.60
N THR A 364 -46.71 -2.94 42.61
CA THR A 364 -46.70 -3.84 43.76
C THR A 364 -45.92 -3.23 44.93
N LYS A 365 -46.61 -2.47 45.78
CA LYS A 365 -46.06 -1.97 47.04
C LYS A 365 -45.56 -3.12 47.92
N GLY A 366 -44.29 -3.08 48.30
CA GLY A 366 -43.72 -3.99 49.30
C GLY A 366 -44.40 -3.86 50.67
N ARG A 367 -44.42 -4.95 51.43
CA ARG A 367 -45.01 -4.98 52.78
C ARG A 367 -44.10 -4.25 53.78
N THR A 368 -44.65 -3.24 54.46
CA THR A 368 -44.01 -2.60 55.62
C THR A 368 -44.04 -3.51 56.85
N ILE A 369 -42.89 -3.68 57.50
CA ILE A 369 -42.77 -4.34 58.82
C ILE A 369 -43.17 -3.42 59.97
N SER A 370 -43.50 -3.98 61.14
CA SER A 370 -43.86 -3.19 62.34
C SER A 370 -42.62 -2.70 63.09
N ALA A 371 -42.79 -1.62 63.86
CA ALA A 371 -41.68 -0.99 64.60
C ALA A 371 -41.04 -1.89 65.68
N GLU A 372 -41.77 -2.88 66.20
CA GLU A 372 -41.26 -3.86 67.16
C GLU A 372 -40.28 -4.83 66.49
N GLU A 373 -40.62 -5.36 65.31
CA GLU A 373 -39.76 -6.29 64.55
C GLU A 373 -38.51 -5.58 63.96
N ALA A 374 -38.60 -4.28 63.69
CA ALA A 374 -37.46 -3.45 63.27
C ALA A 374 -36.45 -3.21 64.41
N ASN A 375 -36.94 -2.97 65.64
CA ASN A 375 -36.10 -2.76 66.81
C ASN A 375 -35.37 -4.03 67.26
N GLU A 376 -36.01 -5.20 67.21
CA GLU A 376 -35.33 -6.48 67.51
C GLU A 376 -34.18 -6.80 66.54
N ARG A 377 -34.22 -6.26 65.31
CA ARG A 377 -33.21 -6.47 64.27
C ARG A 377 -32.24 -5.30 64.07
N ASN A 378 -32.30 -4.28 64.93
CA ASN A 378 -31.47 -3.05 64.86
C ASN A 378 -31.49 -2.37 63.47
N ILE A 379 -32.66 -2.30 62.82
CA ILE A 379 -32.82 -1.62 61.52
C ILE A 379 -33.29 -0.18 61.78
N THR A 380 -32.40 0.79 61.59
CA THR A 380 -32.65 2.21 61.92
C THR A 380 -33.04 3.10 60.73
N GLU A 381 -32.96 2.61 59.50
CA GLU A 381 -33.23 3.39 58.27
C GLU A 381 -34.14 2.62 57.30
N ASN A 382 -34.97 3.36 56.55
CA ASN A 382 -35.80 2.80 55.49
C ASN A 382 -34.99 2.70 54.19
N ALA A 383 -35.10 1.58 53.47
CA ALA A 383 -34.40 1.40 52.19
C ALA A 383 -35.01 2.26 51.07
N GLU A 384 -34.15 2.82 50.22
CA GLU A 384 -34.55 3.51 48.98
C GLU A 384 -35.03 2.52 47.90
N GLU A 385 -35.96 2.94 47.03
CA GLU A 385 -36.53 2.09 45.98
C GLU A 385 -35.50 1.78 44.87
N ILE A 386 -34.87 0.60 44.95
CA ILE A 386 -34.01 0.07 43.88
C ILE A 386 -34.83 -0.90 43.01
N LEU A 387 -35.13 -0.48 41.77
CA LEU A 387 -35.66 -1.35 40.73
C LEU A 387 -34.63 -2.42 40.32
N ARG A 388 -34.89 -3.68 40.66
CA ARG A 388 -34.17 -4.85 40.11
C ARG A 388 -35.05 -5.57 39.08
N LEU A 389 -34.45 -5.91 37.94
CA LEU A 389 -35.00 -6.82 36.93
C LEU A 389 -34.27 -8.17 37.03
N ASP A 390 -34.98 -9.22 37.43
CA ASP A 390 -34.46 -10.59 37.45
C ASP A 390 -34.82 -11.32 36.15
N GLU A 391 -33.82 -11.69 35.34
CA GLU A 391 -34.00 -12.70 34.30
C GLU A 391 -33.92 -14.11 34.90
N LYS A 392 -35.06 -14.79 35.07
CA LYS A 392 -35.09 -16.23 35.32
C LYS A 392 -35.20 -17.01 34.02
N LYS A 393 -34.14 -17.71 33.64
CA LYS A 393 -34.23 -18.96 32.86
C LYS A 393 -34.12 -20.15 33.80
N SER A 394 -35.09 -21.05 33.72
CA SER A 394 -35.18 -22.30 34.46
C SER A 394 -34.66 -23.49 33.64
N LEU A 395 -34.53 -24.65 34.32
CA LEU A 395 -34.06 -25.96 33.84
C LEU A 395 -32.53 -26.10 33.83
N SER A 396 -31.93 -27.10 34.48
CA SER A 396 -32.45 -28.14 35.39
C SER A 396 -31.30 -28.72 36.21
N ALA A 397 -31.54 -29.10 37.47
CA ALA A 397 -30.52 -29.66 38.35
C ALA A 397 -30.63 -31.19 38.45
N GLU A 398 -29.49 -31.88 38.39
CA GLU A 398 -29.22 -33.09 39.16
C GLU A 398 -27.86 -32.87 39.87
N GLU A 399 -27.80 -33.28 41.14
CA GLU A 399 -26.72 -32.97 42.09
C GLU A 399 -25.62 -34.08 42.11
N PRO A 400 -24.72 -34.15 43.12
CA PRO A 400 -23.51 -33.35 43.18
C PRO A 400 -22.26 -34.25 43.30
N ASN A 401 -21.06 -33.66 43.36
CA ASN A 401 -20.11 -34.13 44.37
C ASN A 401 -19.10 -33.08 44.84
N GLU A 402 -18.64 -33.32 46.07
CA GLU A 402 -17.77 -32.50 46.91
C GLU A 402 -16.34 -32.34 46.36
N GLY A 403 -15.58 -31.38 46.90
CA GLY A 403 -14.10 -31.42 46.82
C GLY A 403 -13.41 -30.12 46.46
N GLU A 404 -13.27 -29.25 47.46
CA GLU A 404 -12.36 -28.12 47.60
C GLU A 404 -11.14 -28.03 46.66
N GLU A 405 -10.89 -26.83 46.10
CA GLU A 405 -9.55 -26.23 46.14
C GLU A 405 -9.66 -24.70 46.11
N LYS A 406 -9.25 -24.03 47.20
CA LYS A 406 -9.04 -22.58 47.23
C LYS A 406 -7.59 -22.30 46.87
N GLN A 407 -7.40 -21.45 45.87
CA GLN A 407 -6.15 -20.71 45.70
C GLN A 407 -6.04 -19.66 46.81
N GLU A 408 -4.88 -19.59 47.48
CA GLU A 408 -4.39 -18.34 48.06
C GLU A 408 -2.92 -18.16 47.67
N GLU A 409 -2.57 -16.91 47.38
CA GLU A 409 -1.28 -16.51 46.85
C GLU A 409 -0.17 -16.62 47.92
N THR A 410 1.08 -16.80 47.49
CA THR A 410 2.19 -16.18 48.23
C THR A 410 3.38 -15.88 47.33
N ILE A 411 3.95 -14.70 47.56
CA ILE A 411 5.15 -14.18 46.91
C ILE A 411 6.38 -14.77 47.61
N GLU A 412 7.38 -15.28 46.88
CA GLU A 412 8.75 -15.29 47.41
C GLU A 412 9.85 -15.22 46.35
N LYS A 413 11.07 -14.91 46.81
CA LYS A 413 12.28 -14.62 46.03
C LYS A 413 13.23 -15.83 46.02
N ASN A 414 14.38 -15.66 45.34
CA ASN A 414 15.59 -16.50 45.44
C ASN A 414 15.44 -17.89 44.78
N GLU A 415 16.47 -18.61 44.32
CA GLU A 415 17.91 -18.37 44.19
C GLU A 415 18.51 -19.30 43.11
N ILE A 416 19.73 -19.02 42.62
CA ILE A 416 20.52 -19.92 41.75
C ILE A 416 21.37 -20.82 42.66
N PRO A 417 21.44 -22.16 42.46
CA PRO A 417 22.74 -22.85 42.19
C PRO A 417 22.57 -24.19 41.36
N PRO A 418 23.56 -25.09 41.21
CA PRO A 418 24.53 -24.98 40.10
C PRO A 418 24.84 -26.29 39.31
N GLN A 419 25.48 -26.11 38.14
CA GLN A 419 26.45 -26.99 37.43
C GLN A 419 26.54 -28.51 37.75
N MET A 420 26.53 -29.36 36.70
CA MET A 420 27.76 -30.07 36.24
C MET A 420 27.64 -30.80 34.88
N GLN A 421 28.51 -30.39 33.95
CA GLN A 421 29.40 -31.21 33.09
C GLN A 421 28.85 -32.46 32.35
N LYS A 422 28.72 -32.36 31.01
CA LYS A 422 29.67 -32.86 29.98
C LYS A 422 29.51 -34.34 29.60
N GLU A 423 29.23 -34.60 28.33
CA GLU A 423 30.11 -35.46 27.53
C GLU A 423 30.06 -35.11 26.03
N ARG A 424 31.05 -35.60 25.28
CA ARG A 424 31.31 -35.27 23.87
C ARG A 424 30.98 -36.47 22.99
N SER A 425 30.43 -36.22 21.81
CA SER A 425 30.82 -36.97 20.61
C SER A 425 30.65 -36.13 19.34
N SER A 426 31.69 -36.21 18.52
CA SER A 426 31.74 -35.88 17.11
C SER A 426 30.69 -36.71 16.32
N ASP A 427 30.19 -36.32 15.15
CA ASP A 427 30.94 -35.93 13.96
C ASP A 427 30.13 -35.17 12.89
N ILE A 428 30.89 -34.65 11.95
CA ILE A 428 30.60 -33.89 10.73
C ILE A 428 29.59 -34.60 9.80
N GLU A 429 28.55 -33.91 9.30
CA GLU A 429 28.31 -33.66 7.86
C GLU A 429 26.93 -33.03 7.52
N GLY A 430 26.92 -32.14 6.51
CA GLY A 430 25.91 -32.20 5.44
C GLY A 430 24.53 -31.55 5.62
N LYS A 431 24.43 -30.26 5.32
CA LYS A 431 23.27 -29.57 4.70
C LYS A 431 21.88 -29.72 5.35
N ASN A 432 21.38 -28.60 5.88
CA ASN A 432 20.10 -28.05 5.41
C ASN A 432 20.06 -26.54 5.65
N GLN A 433 20.13 -25.75 4.57
CA GLN A 433 19.78 -24.33 4.62
C GLN A 433 18.25 -24.25 4.69
N LYS A 434 17.71 -23.91 5.87
CA LYS A 434 16.38 -23.32 5.96
C LYS A 434 16.54 -21.81 5.94
N GLU A 435 15.77 -21.17 5.07
CA GLU A 435 15.67 -19.72 4.97
C GLU A 435 15.24 -19.16 6.33
N GLN A 436 16.12 -18.37 6.96
CA GLN A 436 15.69 -17.52 8.06
C GLN A 436 14.99 -16.30 7.45
N GLN A 437 13.68 -16.25 7.67
CA GLN A 437 12.90 -15.03 7.52
C GLN A 437 13.58 -13.91 8.30
N THR A 438 13.83 -12.78 7.65
CA THR A 438 14.29 -11.55 8.29
C THR A 438 13.15 -10.96 9.12
N GLY A 439 12.97 -11.49 10.33
CA GLY A 439 12.23 -10.83 11.39
C GLY A 439 13.09 -9.72 12.01
N ASP A 440 12.54 -8.52 12.09
CA ASP A 440 13.18 -7.34 12.69
C ASP A 440 13.12 -7.40 14.22
N ASP A 441 13.89 -8.33 14.81
CA ASP A 441 14.09 -8.42 16.27
C ASP A 441 15.33 -7.60 16.66
N SER A 442 15.15 -6.29 16.77
CA SER A 442 16.17 -5.37 17.28
C SER A 442 16.39 -5.54 18.79
N GLN A 443 17.17 -6.57 19.17
CA GLN A 443 17.76 -6.62 20.52
C GLN A 443 18.64 -5.38 20.73
N GLU A 444 18.25 -4.50 21.67
CA GLU A 444 19.04 -3.31 22.01
C GLU A 444 20.44 -3.72 22.51
N MET A 445 21.46 -3.59 21.67
CA MET A 445 22.84 -3.86 22.05
C MET A 445 23.29 -2.93 23.19
N SER A 446 24.03 -3.48 24.16
CA SER A 446 24.55 -2.69 25.27
C SER A 446 25.60 -1.68 24.78
N ALA A 447 25.77 -0.58 25.50
CA ALA A 447 26.76 0.45 25.16
C ALA A 447 28.20 -0.12 25.12
N SER A 448 28.51 -1.10 25.97
CA SER A 448 29.80 -1.81 25.98
C SER A 448 30.03 -2.67 24.73
N ASP A 449 28.99 -3.31 24.20
CA ASP A 449 29.10 -4.17 23.01
C ASP A 449 29.26 -3.33 21.75
N MET A 450 28.52 -2.22 21.64
CA MET A 450 28.71 -1.25 20.56
C MET A 450 30.12 -0.63 20.58
N GLU A 451 30.68 -0.35 21.75
CA GLU A 451 32.08 0.12 21.87
C GLU A 451 33.10 -0.91 21.38
N ALA A 452 32.85 -2.20 21.54
CA ALA A 452 33.72 -3.26 21.03
C ALA A 452 33.62 -3.36 19.51
N HIS A 453 32.40 -3.29 18.97
CA HIS A 453 32.12 -3.28 17.54
C HIS A 453 32.75 -2.05 16.83
N ASP A 454 32.62 -0.86 17.40
CA ASP A 454 33.25 0.37 16.89
C ASP A 454 34.79 0.27 16.82
N LYS A 455 35.42 -0.48 17.74
CA LYS A 455 36.88 -0.73 17.73
C LYS A 455 37.30 -1.69 16.62
N GLU A 456 36.44 -2.62 16.21
CA GLU A 456 36.69 -3.53 15.09
C GLU A 456 36.51 -2.81 13.75
N ILE A 457 35.38 -2.12 13.55
CA ILE A 457 35.14 -1.33 12.34
C ILE A 457 36.23 -0.27 12.14
N LYS A 458 36.70 0.39 13.22
CA LYS A 458 37.85 1.31 13.14
C LYS A 458 39.09 0.67 12.48
N LYS A 459 39.40 -0.61 12.74
CA LYS A 459 40.55 -1.29 12.10
C LYS A 459 40.32 -1.49 10.60
N GLN A 460 39.10 -1.89 10.22
CA GLN A 460 38.70 -2.08 8.81
C GLN A 460 38.76 -0.77 8.03
N LEU A 461 38.16 0.31 8.57
CA LEU A 461 38.18 1.65 7.96
C LEU A 461 39.59 2.19 7.74
N ASN A 462 40.51 1.98 8.71
CA ASN A 462 41.90 2.40 8.56
C ASN A 462 42.68 1.56 7.52
N LYS A 463 42.30 0.30 7.29
CA LYS A 463 42.89 -0.53 6.23
C LYS A 463 42.38 -0.07 4.85
N GLU A 464 41.08 0.15 4.74
CA GLU A 464 40.41 0.61 3.52
C GLU A 464 40.91 2.00 3.09
N ALA A 465 40.95 2.98 4.00
CA ALA A 465 41.37 4.32 3.67
C ALA A 465 42.83 4.38 3.19
N ARG A 466 43.72 3.51 3.71
CA ARG A 466 45.10 3.38 3.20
C ARG A 466 45.17 2.77 1.79
N GLN A 467 44.21 1.93 1.42
CA GLN A 467 44.13 1.35 0.09
C GLN A 467 43.59 2.37 -0.93
N ILE A 468 42.58 3.16 -0.56
CA ILE A 468 42.01 4.23 -1.41
C ILE A 468 43.02 5.38 -1.63
N MET A 469 43.84 5.68 -0.62
CA MET A 469 44.82 6.78 -0.70
C MET A 469 46.14 6.40 -1.35
N LYS A 470 46.34 5.12 -1.70
CA LYS A 470 47.49 4.64 -2.47
C LYS A 470 47.46 5.26 -3.87
N GLU A 471 48.62 5.60 -4.43
CA GLU A 471 48.77 6.26 -5.75
C GLU A 471 48.24 7.71 -5.81
N THR A 472 47.78 8.27 -4.68
CA THR A 472 47.36 9.68 -4.56
C THR A 472 48.45 10.56 -3.92
N ILE A 473 48.29 11.89 -4.02
CA ILE A 473 49.19 12.85 -3.34
C ILE A 473 49.21 12.72 -1.81
N HIS A 474 48.25 11.98 -1.22
CA HIS A 474 48.08 11.82 0.22
C HIS A 474 48.68 10.51 0.78
N GLU A 475 49.24 9.63 -0.06
CA GLU A 475 49.73 8.30 0.34
C GLU A 475 50.71 8.35 1.54
N LYS A 476 51.54 9.40 1.62
CA LYS A 476 52.60 9.58 2.64
C LYS A 476 52.18 10.47 3.82
N GLU A 477 50.90 10.79 3.96
CA GLU A 477 50.45 11.84 4.88
C GLU A 477 49.88 11.32 6.21
N GLY A 478 49.72 10.00 6.35
CA GLY A 478 49.35 9.39 7.64
C GLY A 478 47.90 9.67 8.03
N LEU A 479 46.97 9.36 7.12
CA LEU A 479 45.53 9.45 7.40
C LEU A 479 45.12 8.41 8.44
N ILE A 480 44.35 8.84 9.44
CA ILE A 480 43.75 7.97 10.45
C ILE A 480 42.24 8.22 10.56
N VAL A 481 41.45 7.15 10.45
CA VAL A 481 40.00 7.18 10.71
C VAL A 481 39.73 6.84 12.17
N HIS A 482 38.91 7.63 12.84
CA HIS A 482 38.46 7.45 14.22
C HIS A 482 36.95 7.25 14.24
N ARG A 483 36.46 6.37 15.12
CA ARG A 483 35.09 6.46 15.64
C ARG A 483 35.15 7.18 16.99
N PRO A 484 34.37 8.26 17.20
CA PRO A 484 34.25 8.90 18.51
C PRO A 484 33.60 7.96 19.53
N ALA A 485 34.14 7.90 20.75
CA ALA A 485 33.45 7.25 21.86
C ALA A 485 32.31 8.17 22.35
N PHE A 486 31.16 7.58 22.68
CA PHE A 486 29.98 8.27 23.18
C PHE A 486 29.76 7.94 24.66
N GLN A 487 29.16 8.88 25.39
CA GLN A 487 28.67 8.66 26.75
C GLN A 487 27.14 8.67 26.70
N GLY A 488 26.50 7.67 27.32
CA GLY A 488 25.07 7.43 27.17
C GLY A 488 24.18 8.62 27.58
N LYS A 489 23.06 8.80 26.85
CA LYS A 489 21.97 9.76 27.11
C LYS A 489 22.44 11.14 27.59
N THR A 490 23.33 11.77 26.82
CA THR A 490 23.82 13.13 27.07
C THR A 490 22.65 14.14 26.96
N PRO A 491 22.36 14.99 27.97
CA PRO A 491 21.20 15.89 27.93
C PRO A 491 21.22 16.88 26.77
N LYS A 492 22.40 17.40 26.39
CA LYS A 492 22.56 18.30 25.23
C LYS A 492 22.18 17.67 23.88
N ALA A 493 22.20 16.32 23.75
CA ALA A 493 21.74 15.65 22.54
C ALA A 493 20.20 15.68 22.42
N ARG A 494 19.50 15.48 23.54
CA ARG A 494 18.03 15.55 23.60
C ARG A 494 17.52 16.96 23.30
N GLU A 495 18.18 17.97 23.87
CA GLU A 495 17.82 19.38 23.65
C GLU A 495 17.92 19.78 22.17
N LEU A 496 19.02 19.46 21.50
CA LEU A 496 19.20 19.75 20.07
C LEU A 496 18.22 18.96 19.20
N HIS A 497 17.94 17.70 19.53
CA HIS A 497 16.96 16.88 18.84
C HIS A 497 15.54 17.47 18.96
N MET A 498 15.11 17.89 20.16
CA MET A 498 13.79 18.52 20.35
C MET A 498 13.63 19.85 19.59
N GLN A 499 14.70 20.63 19.40
CA GLN A 499 14.67 21.85 18.59
C GLN A 499 14.49 21.58 17.08
N VAL A 500 14.91 20.40 16.60
CA VAL A 500 14.99 20.07 15.18
C VAL A 500 13.80 19.22 14.71
N MET A 501 13.26 18.35 15.56
CA MET A 501 12.18 17.41 15.21
C MET A 501 10.95 18.04 14.52
N PRO A 502 10.40 19.19 14.96
CA PRO A 502 9.24 19.79 14.31
C PRO A 502 9.48 20.19 12.85
N ILE A 503 10.72 20.61 12.53
CA ILE A 503 11.13 20.98 11.17
C ILE A 503 11.25 19.73 10.31
N VAL A 504 11.86 18.67 10.84
CA VAL A 504 11.99 17.37 10.16
C VAL A 504 10.61 16.78 9.89
N GLU A 505 9.69 16.80 10.86
CA GLU A 505 8.34 16.22 10.71
C GLU A 505 7.52 16.92 9.63
N SER A 506 7.51 18.24 9.62
CA SER A 506 6.78 19.00 8.60
C SER A 506 7.32 18.74 7.20
N LEU A 507 8.64 18.62 7.03
CA LEU A 507 9.26 18.39 5.72
C LEU A 507 9.18 16.92 5.28
N SER A 508 9.47 15.96 6.16
CA SER A 508 9.33 14.52 5.86
C SER A 508 7.93 14.17 5.40
N ARG A 509 6.88 14.74 6.03
CA ARG A 509 5.50 14.50 5.60
C ARG A 509 5.23 15.02 4.18
N GLN A 510 5.64 16.26 3.89
CA GLN A 510 5.47 16.85 2.55
C GLN A 510 6.22 16.07 1.48
N ILE A 511 7.40 15.53 1.80
CA ILE A 511 8.25 14.81 0.85
C ILE A 511 7.75 13.38 0.63
N LEU A 512 7.28 12.69 1.67
CA LEU A 512 6.63 11.38 1.53
C LEU A 512 5.33 11.49 0.72
N GLU A 513 4.51 12.52 0.96
CA GLU A 513 3.32 12.82 0.15
C GLU A 513 3.67 13.12 -1.33
N LEU A 514 4.87 13.60 -1.65
CA LEU A 514 5.35 13.77 -3.03
C LEU A 514 5.88 12.45 -3.63
N LEU A 515 6.70 11.69 -2.89
CA LEU A 515 7.28 10.42 -3.33
C LEU A 515 6.22 9.35 -3.61
N ASP A 516 5.14 9.28 -2.81
CA ASP A 516 4.00 8.38 -3.05
C ASP A 516 3.28 8.68 -4.38
N ASN A 517 3.47 9.87 -4.95
CA ASN A 517 2.91 10.29 -6.24
C ASN A 517 3.88 10.11 -7.42
N GLU A 518 5.17 9.84 -7.19
CA GLU A 518 6.14 9.65 -8.25
C GLU A 518 6.05 8.26 -8.90
N GLN A 519 6.25 8.21 -10.22
CA GLN A 519 6.18 6.97 -11.00
C GLN A 519 7.58 6.48 -11.33
N THR A 520 8.02 5.40 -10.68
CA THR A 520 9.25 4.71 -11.12
C THR A 520 9.05 4.08 -12.50
N GLU A 521 9.84 4.51 -13.49
CA GLU A 521 9.90 3.90 -14.83
C GLU A 521 10.90 2.73 -14.90
N THR A 522 11.62 2.45 -13.81
CA THR A 522 12.77 1.54 -13.78
C THR A 522 12.36 0.07 -13.68
N TYR A 523 12.74 -0.73 -14.68
CA TYR A 523 12.51 -2.18 -14.70
C TYR A 523 13.82 -2.96 -14.45
N GLN A 524 13.79 -3.88 -13.48
CA GLN A 524 14.81 -4.92 -13.35
C GLN A 524 14.67 -5.95 -14.47
N LYS A 525 15.65 -5.96 -15.38
CA LYS A 525 15.66 -6.84 -16.55
C LYS A 525 16.15 -8.25 -16.23
N GLY A 526 15.56 -9.26 -16.86
CA GLY A 526 16.07 -10.62 -16.81
C GLY A 526 15.71 -11.39 -15.54
N LYS A 527 14.42 -11.44 -15.24
CA LYS A 527 13.80 -12.31 -14.23
C LYS A 527 13.06 -13.46 -14.92
N TYR A 528 12.79 -14.53 -14.17
CA TYR A 528 11.96 -15.66 -14.62
C TYR A 528 10.46 -15.29 -14.70
N GLU A 529 10.06 -14.22 -14.01
CA GLU A 529 8.70 -13.67 -13.95
C GLU A 529 8.77 -12.12 -13.92
N GLY A 530 7.77 -11.44 -14.49
CA GLY A 530 7.75 -9.99 -14.53
C GLY A 530 6.66 -9.43 -15.43
N GLN A 531 6.36 -8.15 -15.27
CA GLN A 531 5.24 -7.45 -15.91
C GLN A 531 5.45 -7.21 -17.42
N ARG A 532 6.70 -7.22 -17.89
CA ARG A 532 7.02 -6.98 -19.31
C ARG A 532 7.82 -8.14 -19.88
N PHE A 533 7.29 -8.80 -20.90
CA PHE A 533 8.05 -9.77 -21.68
C PHE A 533 9.13 -9.08 -22.52
N ASN A 534 10.36 -9.58 -22.46
CA ASN A 534 11.52 -9.05 -23.16
C ASN A 534 12.01 -10.05 -24.21
N ALA A 535 11.43 -9.95 -25.41
CA ALA A 535 11.74 -10.82 -26.54
C ALA A 535 13.24 -10.90 -26.90
N SER A 536 14.04 -9.86 -26.59
CA SER A 536 15.49 -9.88 -26.86
C SER A 536 16.25 -10.89 -26.00
N LYS A 537 15.70 -11.31 -24.86
CA LYS A 537 16.33 -12.31 -23.97
C LYS A 537 16.00 -13.75 -24.33
N VAL A 538 14.93 -13.99 -25.07
CA VAL A 538 14.49 -15.34 -25.49
C VAL A 538 15.60 -16.09 -26.22
N ALA A 539 16.41 -15.38 -27.01
CA ALA A 539 17.54 -15.95 -27.75
C ALA A 539 18.68 -16.49 -26.87
N TYR A 540 18.75 -16.15 -25.58
CA TYR A 540 19.79 -16.63 -24.67
C TYR A 540 19.43 -17.96 -24.00
N GLY A 541 18.17 -18.41 -24.07
CA GLY A 541 17.73 -19.71 -23.53
C GLY A 541 17.81 -19.85 -22.00
N ASP A 542 18.10 -18.78 -21.26
CA ASP A 542 18.30 -18.79 -19.80
C ASP A 542 16.97 -18.73 -19.00
N LEU A 543 15.83 -18.76 -19.69
CA LEU A 543 14.46 -18.58 -19.19
C LEU A 543 14.21 -17.25 -18.46
N ARG A 544 15.15 -16.30 -18.49
CA ARG A 544 15.02 -14.99 -17.84
C ARG A 544 14.43 -13.95 -18.80
N ASN A 545 13.26 -14.28 -19.32
CA ASN A 545 12.63 -13.56 -20.43
C ASN A 545 11.77 -12.36 -19.98
N PHE A 546 11.65 -12.09 -18.69
CA PHE A 546 10.75 -11.07 -18.16
C PHE A 546 11.50 -9.94 -17.46
N ASP A 547 10.99 -8.72 -17.59
CA ASP A 547 11.43 -7.54 -16.89
C ASP A 547 10.38 -7.20 -15.81
N LYS A 548 10.80 -7.09 -14.55
CA LYS A 548 9.93 -6.77 -13.39
C LYS A 548 10.08 -5.29 -13.07
N LYS A 549 8.96 -4.55 -12.95
CA LYS A 549 8.99 -3.14 -12.54
C LYS A 549 9.41 -3.05 -11.08
N ASN A 550 10.32 -2.16 -10.75
CA ASN A 550 10.72 -1.95 -9.36
C ASN A 550 9.59 -1.19 -8.63
N PRO A 551 9.13 -1.64 -7.45
CA PRO A 551 8.34 -0.81 -6.55
C PRO A 551 9.10 0.48 -6.22
N PRO A 552 8.42 1.63 -6.03
CA PRO A 552 9.08 2.90 -5.72
C PRO A 552 9.92 2.88 -4.44
N HIS A 553 9.68 1.92 -3.54
CA HIS A 553 10.37 1.80 -2.25
C HIS A 553 11.49 0.72 -2.22
N GLU A 554 11.72 -0.06 -3.29
CA GLU A 554 12.63 -1.24 -3.21
C GLU A 554 14.10 -0.90 -3.49
N GLN A 555 14.40 0.32 -3.97
CA GLN A 555 15.75 0.86 -4.09
C GLN A 555 15.72 2.36 -3.79
N PRO A 556 16.55 2.90 -2.87
CA PRO A 556 16.58 4.31 -2.58
C PRO A 556 17.05 5.09 -3.82
N SER A 557 16.24 6.05 -4.28
CA SER A 557 16.57 6.90 -5.45
C SER A 557 17.85 7.72 -5.21
N LEU A 558 18.15 8.02 -3.95
CA LEU A 558 19.23 8.86 -3.49
C LEU A 558 20.08 8.15 -2.41
N ALA A 559 21.40 8.23 -2.53
CA ALA A 559 22.34 7.99 -1.42
C ALA A 559 23.05 9.30 -1.06
N VAL A 560 23.21 9.58 0.24
CA VAL A 560 23.76 10.85 0.75
C VAL A 560 25.03 10.62 1.57
N ALA A 561 26.08 11.35 1.25
CA ALA A 561 27.28 11.48 2.06
C ALA A 561 27.44 12.92 2.55
N VAL A 562 27.60 13.12 3.86
CA VAL A 562 27.81 14.44 4.47
C VAL A 562 29.21 14.53 5.03
N ARG A 563 29.99 15.50 4.53
CA ARG A 563 31.27 15.93 5.10
C ARG A 563 31.05 17.20 5.93
N ILE A 564 31.61 17.23 7.13
CA ILE A 564 31.56 18.36 8.06
C ILE A 564 32.99 18.77 8.41
N ASP A 565 33.34 20.02 8.14
CA ASP A 565 34.61 20.60 8.55
C ASP A 565 34.66 20.74 10.09
N GLU A 566 35.67 20.13 10.74
CA GLU A 566 35.94 20.28 12.17
C GLU A 566 37.26 21.04 12.42
N SER A 567 37.65 21.96 11.53
CA SER A 567 38.77 22.89 11.74
C SER A 567 38.47 23.99 12.76
N GLY A 568 39.50 24.77 13.12
CA GLY A 568 39.43 25.81 14.14
C GLY A 568 38.68 27.09 13.74
N SER A 569 38.39 27.31 12.46
CA SER A 569 37.56 28.45 11.99
C SER A 569 36.11 28.32 12.49
N MET A 570 35.59 27.08 12.53
CA MET A 570 34.25 26.70 12.99
C MET A 570 33.96 27.02 14.47
N ILE A 571 34.92 27.58 15.22
CA ILE A 571 34.74 28.12 16.58
C ILE A 571 33.90 29.41 16.57
N ARG A 572 33.96 30.20 15.51
CA ARG A 572 33.28 31.50 15.44
C ARG A 572 31.78 31.33 15.21
N ASP A 573 31.01 32.32 15.67
CA ASP A 573 29.58 32.52 15.37
C ASP A 573 28.69 31.26 15.55
N ASP A 574 28.98 30.41 16.53
CA ASP A 574 28.27 29.13 16.80
C ASP A 574 28.13 28.19 15.58
N ARG A 575 28.99 28.33 14.56
CA ARG A 575 28.92 27.59 13.29
C ARG A 575 28.97 26.08 13.48
N ILE A 576 29.79 25.58 14.40
CA ILE A 576 29.83 24.16 14.75
C ILE A 576 28.54 23.66 15.44
N GLU A 577 27.81 24.53 16.16
CA GLU A 577 26.51 24.16 16.74
C GLU A 577 25.41 24.14 15.67
N ALA A 578 25.45 25.05 14.69
CA ALA A 578 24.60 24.99 13.49
C ALA A 578 24.88 23.72 12.65
N ALA A 579 26.15 23.37 12.43
CA ALA A 579 26.56 22.15 11.76
C ALA A 579 26.03 20.89 12.46
N LYS A 580 26.11 20.82 13.80
CA LYS A 580 25.51 19.75 14.61
C LYS A 580 24.00 19.66 14.43
N LYS A 581 23.28 20.80 14.49
CA LYS A 581 21.82 20.84 14.31
C LYS A 581 21.41 20.29 12.94
N ALA A 582 22.10 20.67 11.87
CA ALA A 582 21.84 20.12 10.54
C ALA A 582 22.23 18.64 10.41
N ALA A 583 23.34 18.20 11.01
CA ALA A 583 23.72 16.78 10.97
C ALA A 583 22.66 15.88 11.64
N ILE A 584 22.11 16.33 12.78
CA ILE A 584 20.98 15.65 13.45
C ILE A 584 19.72 15.71 12.57
N ALA A 585 19.41 16.86 11.96
CA ALA A 585 18.26 17.02 11.08
C ALA A 585 18.30 16.07 9.87
N ILE A 586 19.45 15.98 9.21
CA ILE A 586 19.69 15.07 8.08
C ILE A 586 19.60 13.61 8.55
N ALA A 587 20.16 13.27 9.71
CA ALA A 587 20.09 11.90 10.25
C ALA A 587 18.64 11.44 10.52
N GLU A 588 17.82 12.27 11.18
CA GLU A 588 16.41 11.93 11.44
C GLU A 588 15.57 11.95 10.16
N PHE A 589 15.85 12.87 9.22
CA PHE A 589 15.19 12.91 7.92
C PHE A 589 15.49 11.65 7.09
N SER A 590 16.77 11.28 6.94
CA SER A 590 17.20 10.07 6.23
C SER A 590 16.65 8.80 6.88
N LYS A 591 16.50 8.77 8.21
CA LYS A 591 15.87 7.64 8.91
C LYS A 591 14.37 7.51 8.60
N LYS A 592 13.65 8.62 8.43
CA LYS A 592 12.20 8.62 8.12
C LYS A 592 11.89 8.31 6.65
N VAL A 593 12.83 8.57 5.73
CA VAL A 593 12.67 8.38 4.27
C VAL A 593 13.51 7.19 3.75
N ASP A 594 14.12 6.41 4.65
CA ASP A 594 14.99 5.25 4.37
C ASP A 594 16.13 5.53 3.36
N ILE A 595 16.84 6.64 3.58
CA ILE A 595 17.94 7.10 2.72
C ILE A 595 19.28 6.61 3.27
N PRO A 596 20.11 5.87 2.49
CA PRO A 596 21.46 5.51 2.87
C PRO A 596 22.31 6.74 3.16
N LEU A 597 22.77 6.86 4.41
CA LEU A 597 23.49 8.02 4.93
C LEU A 597 24.87 7.67 5.47
N LEU A 598 25.88 8.45 5.06
CA LEU A 598 27.25 8.50 5.56
C LEU A 598 27.51 9.88 6.17
N ILE A 599 28.09 9.97 7.38
CA ILE A 599 28.48 11.23 8.03
C ILE A 599 29.93 11.17 8.50
N TYR A 600 30.76 12.04 7.94
CA TYR A 600 32.17 12.23 8.29
C TYR A 600 32.47 13.66 8.76
N GLY A 601 33.26 13.80 9.82
CA GLY A 601 33.93 15.04 10.20
C GLY A 601 35.43 14.97 9.94
N ASP A 602 36.10 16.05 9.53
CA ASP A 602 37.56 16.03 9.28
C ASP A 602 38.34 17.17 9.91
N THR A 603 39.62 16.90 10.21
CA THR A 603 40.61 17.89 10.61
C THR A 603 42.02 17.44 10.20
N ALA A 604 42.99 18.34 10.23
CA ALA A 604 44.38 18.11 9.86
C ALA A 604 45.37 18.55 10.96
N ASP A 605 46.59 18.05 10.84
CA ASP A 605 47.80 18.40 11.63
C ASP A 605 47.82 18.05 13.12
N ARG A 606 46.91 17.16 13.57
CA ARG A 606 46.79 16.74 14.99
C ARG A 606 48.10 16.25 15.62
N SER A 607 48.97 15.59 14.85
CA SER A 607 50.34 15.28 15.28
C SER A 607 51.29 15.13 14.09
N SER A 608 52.61 15.11 14.34
CA SER A 608 53.63 14.91 13.30
C SER A 608 53.54 13.59 12.54
N ARG A 609 52.76 12.61 13.04
CA ARG A 609 52.47 11.32 12.40
C ARG A 609 51.04 11.20 11.85
N GLU A 610 50.16 12.14 12.20
CA GLU A 610 48.74 12.15 11.88
C GLU A 610 48.39 13.52 11.30
N LYS A 611 48.66 13.69 10.00
CA LYS A 611 48.43 14.96 9.30
C LYS A 611 46.98 15.11 8.83
N THR A 612 46.20 14.04 8.83
CA THR A 612 44.77 14.07 8.49
C THR A 612 44.00 13.07 9.36
N SER A 613 43.07 13.59 10.15
CA SER A 613 42.20 12.84 11.04
C SER A 613 40.77 12.88 10.50
N LEU A 614 40.18 11.73 10.24
CA LEU A 614 38.78 11.63 9.85
C LEU A 614 37.97 11.01 11.00
N PHE A 615 36.81 11.56 11.29
CA PHE A 615 35.87 11.08 12.30
C PHE A 615 34.64 10.48 11.61
N SER A 616 34.54 9.15 11.68
CA SER A 616 33.38 8.39 11.22
C SER A 616 32.28 8.48 12.27
N TYR A 617 31.24 9.27 11.99
CA TYR A 617 30.05 9.37 12.85
C TYR A 617 28.98 8.34 12.48
N LYS A 618 28.78 8.11 11.17
CA LYS A 618 27.91 7.07 10.62
C LYS A 618 28.47 6.56 9.29
N GLU A 619 28.58 5.25 9.12
CA GLU A 619 28.77 4.52 7.85
C GLU A 619 27.42 4.09 7.25
N PHE A 620 27.38 3.77 5.96
CA PHE A 620 26.15 3.29 5.31
C PHE A 620 25.56 2.05 6.00
N GLU A 621 26.43 1.13 6.45
CA GLU A 621 26.08 -0.12 7.15
C GLU A 621 25.71 0.07 8.64
N ASP A 622 25.97 1.24 9.23
CA ASP A 622 25.60 1.51 10.63
C ASP A 622 24.10 1.82 10.76
N GLY A 623 23.45 1.24 11.77
CA GLY A 623 22.14 1.68 12.24
C GLY A 623 22.17 3.07 12.90
N PHE A 624 20.99 3.66 13.13
CA PHE A 624 20.85 5.02 13.69
C PHE A 624 20.93 5.09 15.24
N GLN A 625 21.21 3.98 15.92
CA GLN A 625 21.25 3.91 17.39
C GLN A 625 22.47 4.68 17.94
N TRP A 626 22.26 5.50 18.98
CA TRP A 626 23.28 6.37 19.61
C TRP A 626 23.95 7.41 18.70
N LEU A 627 23.44 7.62 17.47
CA LEU A 627 24.03 8.56 16.51
C LEU A 627 23.97 10.02 17.00
N ASN A 628 22.86 10.44 17.59
CA ASN A 628 22.70 11.80 18.11
C ASN A 628 23.72 12.12 19.23
N GLU A 629 23.98 11.15 20.12
CA GLU A 629 25.05 11.23 21.12
C GLU A 629 26.45 11.30 20.48
N LYS A 630 26.72 10.50 19.43
CA LYS A 630 27.99 10.59 18.67
C LYS A 630 28.16 11.97 18.04
N LEU A 631 27.14 12.50 17.33
CA LEU A 631 27.19 13.81 16.65
C LEU A 631 27.47 14.99 17.62
N VAL A 632 26.91 14.97 18.83
CA VAL A 632 27.18 16.02 19.84
C VAL A 632 28.66 16.10 20.24
N THR A 633 29.43 15.01 20.08
CA THR A 633 30.88 15.00 20.37
C THR A 633 31.75 15.76 19.37
N MET A 634 31.20 16.20 18.21
CA MET A 634 31.92 17.05 17.26
C MET A 634 32.50 18.29 17.95
N LYS A 635 33.73 18.64 17.63
CA LYS A 635 34.43 19.79 18.21
C LYS A 635 35.36 20.38 17.15
N PRO A 636 35.42 21.71 17.00
CA PRO A 636 36.41 22.33 16.15
C PRO A 636 37.81 22.09 16.73
N ARG A 637 38.78 21.82 15.86
CA ARG A 637 40.15 21.44 16.24
C ARG A 637 41.18 22.36 15.57
N GLN A 638 41.92 21.85 14.59
CA GLN A 638 43.08 22.54 14.01
C GLN A 638 42.81 22.90 12.56
N ASN A 639 43.51 22.25 11.64
CA ASN A 639 43.50 22.55 10.22
C ASN A 639 42.45 21.69 9.47
N ASN A 640 42.28 21.87 8.17
CA ASN A 640 41.41 21.05 7.30
C ASN A 640 42.16 20.57 6.05
N ARG A 641 41.78 19.38 5.54
CA ARG A 641 42.41 18.78 4.35
C ARG A 641 41.40 18.12 3.42
N ASP A 642 40.62 18.98 2.80
CA ASP A 642 39.45 18.67 1.97
C ASP A 642 39.63 17.53 0.97
N GLY A 643 40.63 17.57 0.09
CA GLY A 643 40.77 16.60 -1.00
C GLY A 643 40.87 15.14 -0.51
N ALA A 644 41.52 14.93 0.63
CA ALA A 644 41.64 13.63 1.28
C ALA A 644 40.29 13.11 1.81
N ALA A 645 39.52 13.96 2.49
CA ALA A 645 38.23 13.61 3.06
C ALA A 645 37.15 13.42 1.97
N LEU A 646 37.13 14.32 0.99
CA LEU A 646 36.21 14.26 -0.16
C LEU A 646 36.43 13.01 -1.01
N ARG A 647 37.69 12.65 -1.33
CA ARG A 647 37.99 11.42 -2.09
C ARG A 647 37.51 10.17 -1.35
N LEU A 648 37.72 10.06 -0.04
CA LEU A 648 37.27 8.89 0.72
C LEU A 648 35.74 8.78 0.78
N ALA A 649 35.04 9.89 1.01
CA ALA A 649 33.58 9.92 1.02
C ALA A 649 32.97 9.62 -0.37
N ALA A 650 33.54 10.19 -1.43
CA ALA A 650 33.10 9.96 -2.81
C ALA A 650 33.32 8.50 -3.25
N GLU A 651 34.48 7.90 -2.95
CA GLU A 651 34.77 6.50 -3.25
C GLU A 651 33.76 5.54 -2.59
N LYS A 652 33.40 5.80 -1.33
CA LYS A 652 32.39 5.01 -0.61
C LYS A 652 30.99 5.20 -1.16
N LEU A 653 30.61 6.44 -1.48
CA LEU A 653 29.35 6.77 -2.11
C LEU A 653 29.23 6.14 -3.51
N ASN A 654 30.33 6.02 -4.25
CA ASN A 654 30.34 5.39 -5.57
C ASN A 654 29.95 3.90 -5.52
N ARG A 655 30.27 3.19 -4.43
CA ARG A 655 29.91 1.76 -4.25
C ARG A 655 28.42 1.53 -3.96
N GLN A 656 27.64 2.57 -3.67
CA GLN A 656 26.20 2.45 -3.45
C GLN A 656 25.46 2.18 -4.76
N SER A 657 24.36 1.44 -4.66
CA SER A 657 23.47 1.06 -5.78
C SER A 657 22.43 2.13 -6.14
N ALA A 658 22.33 3.22 -5.37
CA ALA A 658 21.38 4.32 -5.61
C ALA A 658 21.60 5.01 -6.96
N THR A 659 20.50 5.46 -7.58
CA THR A 659 20.50 6.14 -8.89
C THR A 659 21.13 7.52 -8.84
N THR A 660 20.84 8.29 -7.80
CA THR A 660 21.41 9.61 -7.52
C THR A 660 22.36 9.50 -6.34
N LYS A 661 23.56 10.08 -6.47
CA LYS A 661 24.61 10.03 -5.45
C LYS A 661 24.99 11.46 -5.08
N LEU A 662 24.63 11.90 -3.88
CA LEU A 662 24.85 13.27 -3.41
C LEU A 662 25.91 13.32 -2.32
N LEU A 663 26.94 14.14 -2.52
CA LEU A 663 27.93 14.49 -1.51
C LEU A 663 27.76 15.95 -1.10
N LEU A 664 27.33 16.15 0.14
CA LEU A 664 27.15 17.45 0.79
C LEU A 664 28.40 17.79 1.60
N ASN A 665 29.00 18.94 1.31
CA ASN A 665 30.20 19.46 1.96
C ASN A 665 29.86 20.70 2.78
N ILE A 666 29.97 20.62 4.10
CA ILE A 666 29.71 21.70 5.05
C ILE A 666 31.05 22.23 5.55
N SER A 667 31.41 23.47 5.18
CA SER A 667 32.67 24.13 5.57
C SER A 667 32.52 25.65 5.65
N ASP A 668 33.39 26.31 6.41
CA ASP A 668 33.35 27.75 6.65
C ASP A 668 34.53 28.56 6.08
N GLY A 669 35.49 27.92 5.40
CA GLY A 669 36.69 28.61 4.92
C GLY A 669 37.58 27.84 3.94
N GLN A 670 38.80 28.33 3.76
CA GLN A 670 39.79 27.75 2.86
C GLN A 670 40.46 26.48 3.42
N PRO A 671 40.83 25.50 2.57
CA PRO A 671 41.73 24.42 2.94
C PRO A 671 43.12 24.93 3.32
N LYS A 672 43.55 24.63 4.55
CA LYS A 672 44.88 24.99 5.10
C LYS A 672 45.42 23.83 5.92
N ALA A 673 46.45 23.13 5.44
CA ALA A 673 47.17 22.10 6.19
C ALA A 673 48.69 22.06 5.88
N LEU A 674 49.47 21.51 6.80
CA LEU A 674 50.93 21.40 6.69
C LEU A 674 51.37 20.17 5.88
N PRO A 675 52.58 20.20 5.26
CA PRO A 675 53.51 21.33 5.21
C PRO A 675 53.13 22.37 4.13
N ASP A 676 52.57 21.94 3.00
CA ASP A 676 52.35 22.77 1.80
C ASP A 676 50.96 22.53 1.18
N TYR A 677 49.88 22.54 1.97
CA TYR A 677 48.50 22.39 1.47
C TYR A 677 47.70 23.68 1.69
N THR A 678 47.97 24.68 0.84
CA THR A 678 47.31 25.98 0.83
C THR A 678 47.16 26.51 -0.60
N GLY A 679 46.22 27.44 -0.83
CA GLY A 679 46.09 28.18 -2.08
C GLY A 679 45.90 27.29 -3.32
N LYS A 680 46.69 27.51 -4.36
CA LYS A 680 46.55 26.84 -5.67
C LYS A 680 46.58 25.31 -5.56
N LYS A 681 47.51 24.75 -4.79
CA LYS A 681 47.72 23.29 -4.69
C LYS A 681 46.53 22.57 -4.04
N ALA A 682 45.92 23.18 -3.03
CA ALA A 682 44.70 22.65 -2.41
C ALA A 682 43.48 22.79 -3.35
N LYS A 683 43.38 23.92 -4.07
CA LYS A 683 42.31 24.14 -5.06
C LYS A 683 42.39 23.16 -6.24
N GLU A 684 43.58 22.92 -6.77
CA GLU A 684 43.82 21.97 -7.87
C GLU A 684 43.49 20.52 -7.46
N ASP A 685 43.83 20.13 -6.24
CA ASP A 685 43.51 18.81 -5.66
C ASP A 685 41.99 18.61 -5.51
N ILE A 686 41.29 19.53 -4.84
CA ILE A 686 39.82 19.48 -4.71
C ILE A 686 39.16 19.45 -6.09
N GLN A 687 39.57 20.31 -7.02
CA GLN A 687 39.01 20.34 -8.37
C GLN A 687 39.33 19.08 -9.20
N SER A 688 40.42 18.38 -8.90
CA SER A 688 40.72 17.07 -9.49
C SER A 688 39.75 16.01 -8.97
N VAL A 689 39.56 15.91 -7.65
CA VAL A 689 38.61 14.98 -7.00
C VAL A 689 37.19 15.20 -7.49
N LEU A 690 36.72 16.47 -7.54
CA LEU A 690 35.40 16.82 -8.06
C LEU A 690 35.22 16.31 -9.50
N LYS A 691 36.14 16.63 -10.42
CA LYS A 691 36.07 16.19 -11.83
C LYS A 691 36.18 14.68 -12.02
N GLU A 692 36.92 14.00 -11.16
CA GLU A 692 37.09 12.54 -11.18
C GLU A 692 35.77 11.83 -10.86
N TYR A 693 35.11 12.21 -9.76
CA TYR A 693 33.90 11.55 -9.27
C TYR A 693 32.60 12.08 -9.90
N GLU A 694 32.56 13.31 -10.42
CA GLU A 694 31.43 13.80 -11.24
C GLU A 694 31.24 12.95 -12.51
N ARG A 695 32.34 12.51 -13.14
CA ARG A 695 32.30 11.57 -14.29
C ARG A 695 31.75 10.20 -13.93
N GLN A 696 31.74 9.86 -12.63
CA GLN A 696 31.19 8.62 -12.08
C GLN A 696 29.74 8.79 -11.57
N GLY A 697 29.13 9.97 -11.79
CA GLY A 697 27.74 10.26 -11.44
C GLY A 697 27.52 10.82 -10.03
N ILE A 698 28.57 11.26 -9.33
CA ILE A 698 28.43 11.89 -8.01
C ILE A 698 28.18 13.39 -8.15
N LEU A 699 27.10 13.85 -7.54
CA LEU A 699 26.73 15.26 -7.40
C LEU A 699 27.39 15.84 -6.15
N PHE A 700 28.13 16.93 -6.30
CA PHE A 700 28.75 17.65 -5.19
C PHE A 700 28.02 18.96 -4.90
N VAL A 701 27.71 19.22 -3.64
CA VAL A 701 27.10 20.46 -3.17
C VAL A 701 27.90 20.98 -1.99
N SER A 702 28.32 22.25 -2.02
CA SER A 702 28.96 22.91 -0.88
C SER A 702 28.04 23.93 -0.22
N ALA A 703 27.78 23.73 1.07
CA ALA A 703 27.08 24.66 1.93
C ALA A 703 28.12 25.46 2.72
N ALA A 704 28.22 26.76 2.44
CA ALA A 704 29.20 27.63 3.06
C ALA A 704 28.59 28.35 4.28
N ILE A 705 29.26 28.24 5.43
CA ILE A 705 28.81 28.86 6.68
C ILE A 705 29.67 30.10 7.00
N GLY A 706 29.32 31.29 6.50
CA GLY A 706 29.96 32.53 6.92
C GLY A 706 30.30 33.51 5.79
N GLN A 707 31.40 34.28 5.98
CA GLN A 707 31.76 35.41 5.12
C GLN A 707 32.71 35.07 3.96
N ASP A 708 33.39 33.93 3.97
CA ASP A 708 34.41 33.53 2.96
C ASP A 708 33.78 32.99 1.65
N LYS A 709 32.68 33.61 1.23
CA LYS A 709 31.76 33.15 0.17
C LYS A 709 32.41 33.09 -1.21
N GLU A 710 33.15 34.12 -1.59
CA GLU A 710 33.74 34.23 -2.94
C GLU A 710 34.82 33.18 -3.19
N GLU A 711 35.58 32.80 -2.14
CA GLU A 711 36.67 31.85 -2.28
C GLU A 711 36.17 30.41 -2.38
N ILE A 712 35.21 30.00 -1.55
CA ILE A 712 34.54 28.69 -1.65
C ILE A 712 33.85 28.57 -3.01
N LYS A 713 33.12 29.62 -3.45
CA LYS A 713 32.53 29.70 -4.79
C LYS A 713 33.57 29.52 -5.90
N SER A 714 34.77 30.07 -5.72
CA SER A 714 35.88 29.90 -6.68
C SER A 714 36.45 28.48 -6.74
N ILE A 715 36.33 27.69 -5.67
CA ILE A 715 36.88 26.33 -5.56
C ILE A 715 35.90 25.31 -6.14
N TYR A 716 34.63 25.34 -5.69
CA TYR A 716 33.62 24.32 -5.99
C TYR A 716 32.73 24.63 -7.23
N GLY A 717 32.68 25.89 -7.66
CA GLY A 717 31.98 26.35 -8.88
C GLY A 717 30.62 27.01 -8.62
N GLU A 718 30.20 27.91 -9.51
CA GLU A 718 29.03 28.78 -9.30
C GLU A 718 27.69 28.05 -9.17
N SER A 719 27.54 26.88 -9.79
CA SER A 719 26.29 26.09 -9.81
C SER A 719 26.14 25.12 -8.64
N ARG A 720 27.11 25.05 -7.72
CA ARG A 720 27.20 24.01 -6.66
C ARG A 720 27.43 24.60 -5.27
N PHE A 721 27.00 25.84 -5.10
CA PHE A 721 27.15 26.64 -3.89
C PHE A 721 25.78 27.00 -3.33
N VAL A 722 25.59 26.77 -2.03
CA VAL A 722 24.41 27.23 -1.29
C VAL A 722 24.87 28.21 -0.22
N ASP A 723 24.43 29.46 -0.37
CA ASP A 723 24.67 30.52 0.61
C ASP A 723 23.69 30.37 1.77
N ILE A 724 24.20 30.11 2.97
CA ILE A 724 23.36 30.07 4.17
C ILE A 724 23.85 31.11 5.15
N THR A 725 23.26 32.29 5.02
CA THR A 725 23.55 33.46 5.86
C THR A 725 22.79 33.44 7.20
N ASP A 726 21.69 32.68 7.31
CA ASP A 726 20.97 32.46 8.58
C ASP A 726 21.19 31.04 9.11
N LEU A 727 21.87 30.96 10.26
CA LEU A 727 22.18 29.69 10.95
C LEU A 727 20.95 28.98 11.50
N ASN A 728 19.82 29.67 11.69
CA ASN A 728 18.57 29.08 12.19
C ASN A 728 17.81 28.33 11.09
N GLU A 729 17.87 28.81 9.85
CA GLU A 729 17.25 28.12 8.71
C GLU A 729 18.14 26.98 8.15
N PHE A 730 19.41 26.93 8.52
CA PHE A 730 20.39 25.95 8.02
C PHE A 730 19.87 24.50 8.01
N PRO A 731 19.25 23.93 9.06
CA PRO A 731 18.71 22.57 9.02
C PRO A 731 17.58 22.39 8.00
N LYS A 732 16.69 23.38 7.87
CA LYS A 732 15.55 23.37 6.94
C LYS A 732 16.03 23.39 5.49
N GLN A 733 16.99 24.26 5.18
CA GLN A 733 17.54 24.40 3.83
C GLN A 733 18.34 23.15 3.41
N MET A 734 19.04 22.48 4.32
CA MET A 734 19.71 21.20 4.02
C MET A 734 18.72 20.07 3.69
N ILE A 735 17.62 19.95 4.42
CA ILE A 735 16.56 18.97 4.10
C ILE A 735 15.91 19.30 2.75
N GLN A 736 15.56 20.57 2.51
CA GLN A 736 14.99 21.00 1.21
C GLN A 736 15.95 20.76 0.03
N LEU A 737 17.27 20.82 0.27
CA LEU A 737 18.25 20.50 -0.76
C LEU A 737 18.30 19.00 -1.06
N ILE A 738 18.33 18.15 -0.04
CA ILE A 738 18.25 16.69 -0.21
C ILE A 738 16.95 16.32 -0.93
N ALA A 739 15.83 16.95 -0.54
CA ALA A 739 14.52 16.79 -1.17
C ALA A 739 14.43 17.17 -2.65
N ARG A 740 15.36 17.99 -3.15
CA ARG A 740 15.44 18.35 -4.58
C ARG A 740 16.17 17.30 -5.44
N TYR A 741 16.89 16.39 -4.79
CA TYR A 741 17.68 15.33 -5.44
C TYR A 741 17.19 13.91 -5.09
N LEU A 742 16.17 13.80 -4.24
CA LEU A 742 15.30 12.62 -4.12
C LEU A 742 14.58 12.39 -5.46
#